data_AF-A0A947GND8-F1
#
_entry.id   AF-A0A947GND8-F1
#
_cell.length_a   1.000
_cell.length_b   1.000
_cell.length_c   1.000
_cell.angle_alpha   90.00
_cell.angle_beta   90.00
_cell.angle_gamma   90.00
#
_symmetry.space_group_name_H-M   'P 1'
#
loop_
_entity.id
_entity.type
_entity.pdbx_description
1 polymer ?
#
loop_
_entity_poly.entity_id
_entity_poly.type
_entity_poly.pdbx_seq_one_letter_code
_entity_poly.pdbx_strand_id
1 'polypeptide(L)'
;MKLQLIYQRSCIPSGADEVLHGATGDARDADVRPAPRLFIKRASLAVAFVAATFLAACGGGGSGAVDTTAVVAAPTAEQVVIAAAAPTARNVGISGTAQVGQVLTGIYTYADANNDPQGTSTFRWLRSGVAITGATAKTYTLVAADQGKVIIFEVTPVSTVAPTTGTAVASSATAAVTAAGVVAAPAAPTASAVAISGATPVGQVLTGNYTYADANNDPQGASTFRWLRGGVAIAGATKKTYTLVAADLGKAITFEVTPVSTVAPITGTPVVSAAVVATPASIALKLLVISAEGTSPSYLATLSILDQIGVPYDKMVLKGSNPTALQMVAGTLSDGAGNGKYQSIILETGDLAAYNAPTSNYPSAMTAAQWSMLRQYQSVYGVRSATMYTRPALTIDVNNAALDLTYGLTSAVEVIATNANPVTATFTPAGQQAFGYLNTANPISIKDGVYTYPSTPASAATVALLQTPAAKAIASVYTAPEGWQNLALAADNNPELTHTLLLGYGVVNWVTRGVFLGERKIYLSAQPDDVFIPDDLWDPVSKTTPLNNAAFRHRNNATDYNSLVAWQTALQANSQTAAFSLELPFNGVGYNTVDAGYLNQGETVDTLSPAVRDNPNAFRWINHTWDHTSLDPGGAALNVTTMKQKFQLNHDLATGLSGTPPVMFSQYNKNAFVQPDISGLENPVFWQAAQEFGFRYILMDTSKTYDFRPAISPIAPNTGFYSSRDTFVPGNPRILIIPRYPTNLYYNVSTPAEWVSEYNHFFGAAGVVPPPPGQTSWFGGDSTYEQILDRESEVLLRYMLKYNANSWMFHAANLRDYDGTGPNKKSLLSDLLDAVTAKYRAMYSLPVRSPSQSGIGQIMAARMAYNKAITGGLKGRVVFGAGASIELTNPGSTPVTVPVTGVNIGGTLYGGQPISTFSLAAGGSTTVAVP
;
A
#
# COMPACT_ATOMS: atom_id res chain seq x y z
N MET A 1 1.95 -13.29 28.12
CA MET A 1 3.36 -13.71 28.12
C MET A 1 4.09 -13.03 26.97
N LYS A 2 5.19 -12.30 27.23
CA LYS A 2 6.01 -11.60 26.23
C LYS A 2 7.47 -11.92 26.53
N LEU A 3 8.10 -12.82 25.77
CA LEU A 3 9.56 -12.95 25.77
C LEU A 3 10.15 -12.07 24.65
N GLN A 4 11.22 -11.37 24.99
CA GLN A 4 12.03 -10.49 24.11
C GLN A 4 11.26 -9.41 23.32
N LEU A 5 10.87 -8.34 24.03
CA LEU A 5 10.86 -7.01 23.40
C LEU A 5 12.29 -6.45 23.40
N ILE A 6 12.82 -6.14 22.21
CA ILE A 6 13.86 -5.11 22.09
C ILE A 6 13.17 -3.76 22.27
N TYR A 7 13.21 -3.23 23.49
CA TYR A 7 12.69 -1.91 23.80
C TYR A 7 13.69 -0.83 23.38
N GLN A 8 13.57 -0.29 22.16
CA GLN A 8 14.16 1.01 21.86
C GLN A 8 13.32 2.11 22.52
N ARG A 9 13.70 2.50 23.75
CA ARG A 9 13.35 3.80 24.30
C ARG A 9 14.56 4.72 24.15
N SER A 10 14.46 5.69 23.23
CA SER A 10 15.35 6.84 23.23
C SER A 10 15.10 7.66 24.49
N CYS A 11 16.13 7.87 25.30
CA CYS A 11 16.03 8.73 26.48
C CYS A 11 15.79 10.18 26.06
N ILE A 12 14.75 10.80 26.61
CA ILE A 12 14.58 12.26 26.65
C ILE A 12 15.16 12.73 27.99
N PRO A 13 16.15 13.63 28.01
CA PRO A 13 16.45 14.45 29.18
C PRO A 13 15.50 15.65 29.19
N SER A 14 14.80 15.87 30.30
CA SER A 14 13.93 17.03 30.51
C SER A 14 14.50 17.98 31.57
N GLY A 15 14.67 19.25 31.20
CA GLY A 15 15.00 20.36 32.12
C GLY A 15 16.48 20.49 32.49
N ALA A 16 16.98 21.68 32.84
CA ALA A 16 16.37 23.01 32.74
C ALA A 16 17.45 24.12 32.84
N ASP A 17 17.01 25.34 32.51
CA ASP A 17 17.49 26.63 33.02
C ASP A 17 18.83 27.28 32.58
N GLU A 18 18.67 28.60 32.35
CA GLU A 18 19.61 29.71 32.47
C GLU A 18 20.90 29.77 31.61
N VAL A 19 21.42 30.92 31.13
CA VAL A 19 21.00 32.31 30.84
C VAL A 19 22.34 33.10 30.64
N LEU A 20 22.31 34.25 29.95
CA LEU A 20 23.40 35.26 29.77
C LEU A 20 24.49 35.07 28.67
N HIS A 21 24.51 36.09 27.79
CA HIS A 21 25.62 36.85 27.19
C HIS A 21 26.99 36.24 26.84
N GLY A 22 27.52 36.66 25.67
CA GLY A 22 28.96 36.92 25.51
C GLY A 22 29.49 36.92 24.06
N ALA A 23 29.85 38.09 23.54
CA ALA A 23 30.70 38.25 22.35
C ALA A 23 32.19 37.89 22.69
N THR A 24 33.21 37.80 21.81
CA THR A 24 33.56 38.47 20.53
C THR A 24 34.71 37.71 19.80
N GLY A 25 34.76 37.75 18.45
CA GLY A 25 35.97 37.72 17.58
C GLY A 25 36.90 36.49 17.62
N ASP A 26 37.87 36.27 16.71
CA ASP A 26 38.31 36.90 15.45
C ASP A 26 39.41 35.99 14.83
N ALA A 27 39.85 35.96 13.56
CA ALA A 27 39.50 36.62 12.28
C ALA A 27 40.24 35.91 11.10
N ARG A 28 40.23 36.54 9.89
CA ARG A 28 41.17 36.45 8.73
C ARG A 28 40.81 35.59 7.50
N ASP A 29 40.35 36.30 6.47
CA ASP A 29 40.83 36.38 5.06
C ASP A 29 40.96 35.10 4.18
N ALA A 30 40.68 35.10 2.87
CA ALA A 30 40.53 36.23 1.92
C ALA A 30 39.55 35.95 0.73
N ASP A 31 38.99 37.03 0.16
CA ASP A 31 38.55 37.30 -1.24
C ASP A 31 37.84 36.18 -2.09
N VAL A 32 36.69 36.39 -2.75
CA VAL A 32 36.32 37.43 -3.75
C VAL A 32 34.78 37.64 -3.79
N ARG A 33 34.33 38.85 -4.17
CA ARG A 33 32.91 39.35 -4.23
C ARG A 33 32.33 39.31 -5.68
N PRO A 34 31.05 39.70 -6.01
CA PRO A 34 30.03 40.39 -5.19
C PRO A 34 28.56 39.92 -5.28
N ALA A 35 27.72 40.57 -4.45
CA ALA A 35 26.25 40.46 -4.37
C ALA A 35 25.55 41.62 -5.17
N PRO A 36 24.23 41.96 -5.05
CA PRO A 36 23.49 42.24 -3.79
C PRO A 36 22.04 41.70 -3.69
N ARG A 37 21.42 41.99 -2.52
CA ARG A 37 20.03 41.68 -2.10
C ARG A 37 19.13 42.94 -2.12
N LEU A 38 17.87 42.77 -1.65
CA LEU A 38 16.83 43.73 -1.17
C LEU A 38 15.75 44.16 -2.19
N PHE A 39 14.47 44.40 -1.82
CA PHE A 39 13.57 43.91 -0.72
C PHE A 39 12.13 44.43 -1.02
N ILE A 40 11.11 43.95 -0.28
CA ILE A 40 9.80 44.63 0.00
C ILE A 40 8.71 44.71 -1.11
N LYS A 41 7.65 43.90 -0.93
CA LYS A 41 6.22 44.29 -0.73
C LYS A 41 5.76 45.62 -1.39
N ARG A 42 4.77 45.68 -2.29
CA ARG A 42 3.33 45.37 -2.10
C ARG A 42 2.52 45.80 -3.36
N ALA A 43 1.43 45.09 -3.67
CA ALA A 43 0.18 45.56 -4.34
C ALA A 43 0.27 46.23 -5.74
N SER A 44 -0.72 46.17 -6.64
CA SER A 44 -1.92 45.33 -6.83
C SER A 44 -2.54 45.70 -8.20
N LEU A 45 -3.12 44.74 -8.93
CA LEU A 45 -3.94 44.96 -10.16
C LEU A 45 -3.18 45.63 -11.36
N ALA A 46 -3.56 45.50 -12.63
CA ALA A 46 -4.50 44.60 -13.31
C ALA A 46 -4.27 44.65 -14.85
N VAL A 47 -4.68 43.58 -15.55
CA VAL A 47 -5.29 43.60 -16.90
C VAL A 47 -4.41 43.92 -18.14
N ALA A 48 -4.24 42.85 -18.94
CA ALA A 48 -4.43 42.76 -20.40
C ALA A 48 -3.30 43.00 -21.43
N PHE A 49 -3.14 41.94 -22.24
CA PHE A 49 -3.08 41.88 -23.71
C PHE A 49 -1.86 42.36 -24.52
N VAL A 50 -1.24 41.32 -25.12
CA VAL A 50 -0.90 41.18 -26.55
C VAL A 50 0.22 42.05 -27.14
N ALA A 51 1.27 41.29 -27.47
CA ALA A 51 2.34 41.56 -28.41
C ALA A 51 1.95 42.28 -29.72
N ALA A 52 2.88 43.11 -30.21
CA ALA A 52 3.41 42.94 -31.56
C ALA A 52 4.84 43.53 -31.69
N THR A 53 5.71 42.72 -32.29
CA THR A 53 7.02 42.99 -32.90
C THR A 53 7.23 44.37 -33.56
N PHE A 54 8.45 44.93 -33.44
CA PHE A 54 9.48 45.15 -34.49
C PHE A 54 10.67 45.88 -33.81
N LEU A 55 11.88 45.30 -33.71
CA LEU A 55 13.00 45.23 -34.67
C LEU A 55 13.91 46.49 -34.66
N ALA A 56 15.24 46.25 -34.76
CA ALA A 56 16.37 47.21 -34.77
C ALA A 56 16.64 47.94 -33.42
N ALA A 57 17.81 47.98 -32.77
CA ALA A 57 19.24 47.68 -33.02
C ALA A 57 20.13 48.94 -32.91
N CYS A 58 21.25 48.79 -32.19
CA CYS A 58 22.45 49.66 -32.10
C CYS A 58 22.42 50.96 -31.27
N GLY A 59 23.54 51.20 -30.55
CA GLY A 59 23.89 52.42 -29.80
C GLY A 59 23.30 52.47 -28.38
N GLY A 60 24.04 52.49 -27.27
CA GLY A 60 25.43 52.95 -27.08
C GLY A 60 25.46 54.48 -27.24
N GLY A 61 25.59 55.32 -26.22
CA GLY A 61 26.18 55.15 -24.89
C GLY A 61 27.08 56.38 -24.68
N GLY A 62 26.82 57.22 -23.67
CA GLY A 62 27.51 58.51 -23.56
C GLY A 62 27.12 59.27 -22.29
N SER A 63 28.04 59.31 -21.34
CA SER A 63 27.95 60.01 -20.05
C SER A 63 28.26 61.51 -20.16
N GLY A 64 27.63 62.33 -19.32
CA GLY A 64 28.04 63.71 -19.07
C GLY A 64 27.07 64.44 -18.12
N ALA A 65 27.57 65.03 -17.04
CA ALA A 65 26.78 65.74 -16.04
C ALA A 65 27.50 67.02 -15.59
N VAL A 66 26.77 67.88 -14.87
CA VAL A 66 27.22 69.10 -14.14
C VAL A 66 27.42 70.36 -15.01
N ASP A 67 27.07 71.61 -14.61
CA ASP A 67 25.95 72.14 -13.81
C ASP A 67 25.85 73.69 -14.00
N THR A 68 24.67 74.26 -13.70
CA THR A 68 24.37 75.66 -13.27
C THR A 68 24.89 76.94 -13.99
N THR A 69 23.93 77.60 -14.66
CA THR A 69 23.55 79.05 -14.56
C THR A 69 24.23 80.21 -15.34
N ALA A 70 23.33 81.00 -15.96
CA ALA A 70 23.29 82.48 -16.09
C ALA A 70 23.98 83.23 -17.27
N VAL A 71 23.14 83.58 -18.26
CA VAL A 71 23.00 84.86 -19.03
C VAL A 71 24.24 85.78 -19.15
N VAL A 72 24.79 86.04 -20.35
CA VAL A 72 24.66 87.27 -21.21
C VAL A 72 25.83 87.18 -22.24
N ALA A 73 25.78 87.47 -23.55
CA ALA A 73 24.76 87.90 -24.53
C ALA A 73 25.11 87.37 -25.95
N ALA A 74 24.50 87.92 -27.02
CA ALA A 74 24.76 87.59 -28.44
C ALA A 74 25.83 88.48 -29.10
N PRO A 75 26.27 88.12 -30.32
CA PRO A 75 26.08 89.04 -31.44
C PRO A 75 25.21 88.44 -32.56
N THR A 76 24.53 89.34 -33.26
CA THR A 76 23.53 89.13 -34.31
C THR A 76 24.12 88.87 -35.70
N ALA A 77 23.43 88.06 -36.52
CA ALA A 77 23.48 88.15 -37.97
C ALA A 77 22.11 87.80 -38.60
N GLU A 78 21.64 88.70 -39.47
CA GLU A 78 20.60 88.58 -40.50
C GLU A 78 19.24 87.93 -40.18
N GLN A 79 18.21 88.79 -40.12
CA GLN A 79 16.82 88.38 -40.30
C GLN A 79 16.59 87.91 -41.74
N VAL A 80 16.16 86.66 -41.91
CA VAL A 80 15.49 86.24 -43.15
C VAL A 80 14.08 86.85 -43.14
N VAL A 81 13.84 87.80 -44.04
CA VAL A 81 12.48 88.32 -44.30
C VAL A 81 11.69 87.23 -45.03
N ILE A 82 10.94 86.43 -44.28
CA ILE A 82 10.03 85.43 -44.85
C ILE A 82 8.85 86.17 -45.46
N ALA A 83 8.68 86.08 -46.79
CA ALA A 83 7.56 86.68 -47.49
C ALA A 83 6.22 86.16 -46.92
N ALA A 84 5.19 87.03 -46.90
CA ALA A 84 3.87 86.66 -46.39
C ALA A 84 3.22 85.59 -47.28
N ALA A 85 2.91 84.43 -46.71
CA ALA A 85 2.24 83.33 -47.37
C ALA A 85 0.75 83.29 -47.03
N ALA A 86 -0.05 82.61 -47.86
CA ALA A 86 -1.43 82.27 -47.53
C ALA A 86 -1.49 80.93 -46.80
N PRO A 87 -2.45 80.72 -45.89
CA PRO A 87 -2.56 79.48 -45.13
C PRO A 87 -2.92 78.28 -46.01
N THR A 88 -2.56 77.09 -45.57
CA THR A 88 -2.81 75.81 -46.25
C THR A 88 -3.58 74.84 -45.37
N ALA A 89 -4.41 74.00 -45.99
CA ALA A 89 -5.09 72.89 -45.33
C ALA A 89 -4.44 71.58 -45.78
N ARG A 90 -4.08 70.73 -44.81
CA ARG A 90 -3.45 69.41 -45.01
C ARG A 90 -4.29 68.34 -44.33
N ASN A 91 -4.06 67.07 -44.66
CA ASN A 91 -4.75 65.93 -44.06
C ASN A 91 -6.29 66.04 -44.11
N VAL A 92 -6.83 66.62 -45.19
CA VAL A 92 -8.27 66.84 -45.33
C VAL A 92 -8.98 65.51 -45.54
N GLY A 93 -9.89 65.17 -44.64
CA GLY A 93 -10.54 63.87 -44.57
C GLY A 93 -11.91 63.94 -43.90
N ILE A 94 -12.54 62.76 -43.79
CA ILE A 94 -13.83 62.57 -43.14
C ILE A 94 -13.69 61.42 -42.14
N SER A 95 -14.26 61.58 -40.94
CA SER A 95 -14.51 60.49 -40.00
C SER A 95 -16.01 60.28 -39.77
N GLY A 96 -16.41 59.06 -39.43
CA GLY A 96 -17.80 58.63 -39.29
C GLY A 96 -18.22 57.58 -40.33
N THR A 97 -19.40 56.99 -40.14
CA THR A 97 -19.91 55.91 -41.01
C THR A 97 -20.77 56.50 -42.13
N ALA A 98 -20.51 56.10 -43.38
CA ALA A 98 -21.30 56.48 -44.55
C ALA A 98 -22.65 55.72 -44.60
N GLN A 99 -23.58 56.10 -43.72
CA GLN A 99 -24.93 55.54 -43.62
C GLN A 99 -25.95 56.64 -43.32
N VAL A 100 -27.13 56.60 -43.95
CA VAL A 100 -28.23 57.53 -43.68
C VAL A 100 -28.53 57.59 -42.18
N GLY A 101 -28.63 58.79 -41.62
CA GLY A 101 -28.85 59.07 -40.21
C GLY A 101 -27.57 59.22 -39.36
N GLN A 102 -26.40 58.80 -39.88
CA GLN A 102 -25.12 58.96 -39.16
C GLN A 102 -24.48 60.34 -39.40
N VAL A 103 -23.64 60.77 -38.47
CA VAL A 103 -22.92 62.04 -38.55
C VAL A 103 -21.51 61.81 -39.09
N LEU A 104 -21.16 62.53 -40.16
CA LEU A 104 -19.81 62.67 -40.67
C LEU A 104 -19.14 63.91 -40.06
N THR A 105 -17.85 63.83 -39.77
CA THR A 105 -17.04 64.94 -39.25
C THR A 105 -15.86 65.21 -40.17
N GLY A 106 -15.74 66.46 -40.63
CA GLY A 106 -14.61 66.91 -41.44
C GLY A 106 -13.36 67.11 -40.58
N ILE A 107 -12.26 66.51 -40.99
CA ILE A 107 -10.95 66.63 -40.35
C ILE A 107 -9.96 67.30 -41.31
N TYR A 108 -9.08 68.15 -40.77
CA TYR A 108 -7.96 68.76 -41.48
C TYR A 108 -6.97 69.34 -40.47
N THR A 109 -5.76 69.61 -40.95
CA THR A 109 -4.69 70.34 -40.24
C THR A 109 -4.47 71.67 -40.94
N TYR A 110 -4.55 72.77 -40.19
CA TYR A 110 -4.12 74.10 -40.66
C TYR A 110 -2.60 74.22 -40.60
N ALA A 111 -1.98 74.82 -41.61
CA ALA A 111 -0.55 75.16 -41.61
C ALA A 111 -0.29 76.43 -42.43
N ASP A 112 0.46 77.35 -41.86
CA ASP A 112 0.88 78.60 -42.50
C ASP A 112 2.42 78.67 -42.53
N ALA A 113 3.03 79.26 -43.58
CA ALA A 113 4.49 79.27 -43.73
C ALA A 113 5.19 80.26 -42.80
N ASN A 114 4.47 81.25 -42.29
CA ASN A 114 4.91 82.25 -41.32
C ASN A 114 4.48 81.88 -39.88
N ASN A 115 3.78 80.75 -39.71
CA ASN A 115 3.07 80.32 -38.49
C ASN A 115 1.96 81.30 -38.05
N ASP A 116 1.32 82.02 -38.99
CA ASP A 116 0.24 82.94 -38.63
C ASP A 116 -0.97 82.19 -38.02
N PRO A 117 -1.60 82.72 -36.95
CA PRO A 117 -2.70 82.03 -36.27
C PRO A 117 -3.91 81.74 -37.17
N GLN A 118 -4.53 80.58 -36.94
CA GLN A 118 -5.73 80.18 -37.66
C GLN A 118 -6.93 81.08 -37.30
N GLY A 119 -7.49 81.73 -38.32
CA GLY A 119 -8.80 82.38 -38.29
C GLY A 119 -9.96 81.42 -38.60
N THR A 120 -11.18 81.94 -38.65
CA THR A 120 -12.39 81.14 -38.88
C THR A 120 -12.43 80.60 -40.31
N SER A 121 -11.93 79.38 -40.49
CA SER A 121 -11.90 78.67 -41.76
C SER A 121 -13.32 78.24 -42.17
N THR A 122 -13.62 78.30 -43.47
CA THR A 122 -14.96 77.99 -43.99
C THR A 122 -15.03 76.57 -44.52
N PHE A 123 -16.21 75.95 -44.41
CA PHE A 123 -16.44 74.57 -44.83
C PHE A 123 -17.63 74.48 -45.78
N ARG A 124 -17.62 73.46 -46.63
CA ARG A 124 -18.82 72.97 -47.31
C ARG A 124 -18.76 71.46 -47.51
N TRP A 125 -19.91 70.82 -47.45
CA TRP A 125 -20.06 69.41 -47.81
C TRP A 125 -20.60 69.29 -49.24
N LEU A 126 -20.10 68.31 -49.99
CA LEU A 126 -20.51 68.05 -51.37
C LEU A 126 -21.07 66.64 -51.51
N ARG A 127 -22.22 66.52 -52.18
CA ARG A 127 -22.85 65.27 -52.58
C ARG A 127 -22.47 64.96 -54.02
N SER A 128 -21.66 63.93 -54.23
CA SER A 128 -21.15 63.55 -55.57
C SER A 128 -20.53 64.72 -56.35
N GLY A 129 -19.72 65.54 -55.66
CA GLY A 129 -19.05 66.71 -56.24
C GLY A 129 -19.90 67.99 -56.33
N VAL A 130 -21.19 67.96 -55.98
CA VAL A 130 -22.06 69.15 -55.96
C VAL A 130 -22.27 69.63 -54.53
N ALA A 131 -22.04 70.92 -54.27
CA ALA A 131 -22.19 71.50 -52.93
C ALA A 131 -23.61 71.36 -52.38
N ILE A 132 -23.73 70.95 -51.11
CA ILE A 132 -25.00 70.78 -50.40
C ILE A 132 -25.35 72.12 -49.74
N THR A 133 -26.43 72.75 -50.20
CA THR A 133 -26.89 74.05 -49.68
C THR A 133 -27.09 74.02 -48.16
N GLY A 134 -26.46 74.97 -47.46
CA GLY A 134 -26.55 75.11 -46.00
C GLY A 134 -25.63 74.18 -45.19
N ALA A 135 -24.97 73.19 -45.81
CA ALA A 135 -24.05 72.29 -45.11
C ALA A 135 -22.66 72.92 -44.95
N THR A 136 -22.54 73.94 -44.09
CA THR A 136 -21.31 74.73 -43.87
C THR A 136 -20.65 74.49 -42.50
N ALA A 137 -21.19 73.59 -41.69
CA ALA A 137 -20.59 73.18 -40.42
C ALA A 137 -19.46 72.16 -40.62
N LYS A 138 -18.59 72.01 -39.62
CA LYS A 138 -17.53 70.98 -39.60
C LYS A 138 -18.08 69.54 -39.50
N THR A 139 -19.37 69.38 -39.23
CA THR A 139 -20.10 68.10 -39.22
C THR A 139 -21.27 68.12 -40.20
N TYR A 140 -21.65 66.95 -40.70
CA TYR A 140 -22.81 66.77 -41.57
C TYR A 140 -23.55 65.47 -41.24
N THR A 141 -24.84 65.58 -40.89
CA THR A 141 -25.72 64.43 -40.68
C THR A 141 -26.24 63.95 -42.04
N LEU A 142 -25.97 62.68 -42.35
CA LEU A 142 -26.39 62.07 -43.61
C LEU A 142 -27.92 61.94 -43.67
N VAL A 143 -28.51 62.45 -44.73
CA VAL A 143 -29.96 62.41 -45.00
C VAL A 143 -30.28 61.36 -46.06
N ALA A 144 -31.56 61.01 -46.22
CA ALA A 144 -32.00 60.03 -47.22
C ALA A 144 -31.55 60.37 -48.66
N ALA A 145 -31.42 61.66 -48.99
CA ALA A 145 -30.93 62.12 -50.30
C ALA A 145 -29.43 61.84 -50.55
N ASP A 146 -28.66 61.45 -49.53
CA ASP A 146 -27.27 61.02 -49.67
C ASP A 146 -27.16 59.54 -50.06
N GLN A 147 -28.21 58.73 -49.91
CA GLN A 147 -28.15 57.29 -50.14
C GLN A 147 -27.67 56.95 -51.56
N GLY A 148 -26.70 56.03 -51.66
CA GLY A 148 -26.04 55.65 -52.91
C GLY A 148 -25.11 56.72 -53.51
N LYS A 149 -24.96 57.88 -52.84
CA LYS A 149 -24.03 58.95 -53.23
C LYS A 149 -22.78 58.91 -52.36
N VAL A 150 -21.68 59.45 -52.88
CA VAL A 150 -20.47 59.72 -52.10
C VAL A 150 -20.50 61.14 -51.55
N ILE A 151 -19.94 61.34 -50.36
CA ILE A 151 -19.83 62.64 -49.70
C ILE A 151 -18.37 63.10 -49.65
N ILE A 152 -18.14 64.39 -49.84
CA ILE A 152 -16.82 65.03 -49.78
C ILE A 152 -16.91 66.22 -48.82
N PHE A 153 -15.87 66.41 -48.00
CA PHE A 153 -15.70 67.58 -47.14
C PHE A 153 -14.68 68.51 -47.78
N GLU A 154 -15.01 69.79 -47.94
CA GLU A 154 -14.08 70.79 -48.44
C GLU A 154 -13.90 71.92 -47.43
N VAL A 155 -12.65 72.33 -47.23
CA VAL A 155 -12.23 73.38 -46.30
C VAL A 155 -11.42 74.44 -47.03
N THR A 156 -11.75 75.71 -46.78
CA THR A 156 -10.90 76.85 -47.12
C THR A 156 -10.27 77.38 -45.82
N PRO A 157 -8.95 77.21 -45.62
CA PRO A 157 -8.27 77.68 -44.42
C PRO A 157 -8.18 79.21 -44.43
N VAL A 158 -8.32 79.80 -43.24
CA VAL A 158 -8.26 81.25 -43.04
C VAL A 158 -7.22 81.55 -41.95
N SER A 159 -6.38 82.56 -42.18
CA SER A 159 -5.39 83.12 -41.26
C SER A 159 -5.94 84.43 -40.67
N THR A 160 -5.50 84.80 -39.47
CA THR A 160 -5.80 86.12 -38.89
C THR A 160 -4.97 87.26 -39.49
N VAL A 161 -3.96 86.96 -40.32
CA VAL A 161 -3.00 87.91 -40.91
C VAL A 161 -3.08 87.86 -42.43
N ALA A 162 -2.81 88.97 -43.11
CA ALA A 162 -2.87 89.06 -44.57
C ALA A 162 -1.61 88.46 -45.24
N PRO A 163 -1.74 87.60 -46.27
CA PRO A 163 -2.96 87.21 -46.97
C PRO A 163 -3.83 86.17 -46.22
N THR A 164 -5.05 86.57 -45.86
CA THR A 164 -5.88 85.85 -44.87
C THR A 164 -6.56 84.58 -45.37
N THR A 165 -6.61 84.31 -46.68
CA THR A 165 -7.44 83.22 -47.23
C THR A 165 -6.58 82.30 -48.10
N GLY A 166 -6.57 81.01 -47.74
CA GLY A 166 -5.89 79.97 -48.50
C GLY A 166 -6.74 79.39 -49.62
N THR A 167 -6.20 78.39 -50.31
CA THR A 167 -6.93 77.64 -51.34
C THR A 167 -7.88 76.61 -50.70
N ALA A 168 -9.05 76.42 -51.32
CA ALA A 168 -9.98 75.38 -50.90
C ALA A 168 -9.41 73.99 -51.19
N VAL A 169 -9.48 73.08 -50.22
CA VAL A 169 -8.97 71.70 -50.32
C VAL A 169 -10.09 70.72 -49.97
N ALA A 170 -10.35 69.77 -50.87
CA ALA A 170 -11.34 68.73 -50.70
C ALA A 170 -10.72 67.43 -50.14
N SER A 171 -11.50 66.69 -49.34
CA SER A 171 -11.16 65.33 -48.92
C SER A 171 -11.26 64.34 -50.09
N SER A 172 -10.75 63.12 -49.88
CA SER A 172 -11.26 61.98 -50.62
C SER A 172 -12.76 61.80 -50.38
N ALA A 173 -13.48 61.24 -51.35
CA ALA A 173 -14.89 60.94 -51.21
C ALA A 173 -15.10 59.72 -50.29
N THR A 174 -16.19 59.70 -49.52
CA THR A 174 -16.59 58.52 -48.76
C THR A 174 -16.93 57.35 -49.69
N ALA A 175 -17.03 56.14 -49.15
CA ALA A 175 -17.83 55.10 -49.78
C ALA A 175 -19.28 55.60 -50.02
N ALA A 176 -19.99 54.97 -50.96
CA ALA A 176 -21.39 55.31 -51.23
C ALA A 176 -22.26 55.08 -49.97
N VAL A 177 -23.05 56.08 -49.60
CA VAL A 177 -23.82 56.08 -48.35
C VAL A 177 -24.88 54.98 -48.37
N THR A 178 -24.84 54.10 -47.38
CA THR A 178 -25.78 52.98 -47.25
C THR A 178 -27.10 53.39 -46.60
N ALA A 179 -28.16 52.61 -46.83
CA ALA A 179 -29.45 52.82 -46.18
C ALA A 179 -29.36 52.60 -44.65
N ALA A 180 -30.23 53.25 -43.90
CA ALA A 180 -30.34 53.03 -42.45
C ALA A 180 -30.91 51.64 -42.16
N GLY A 181 -30.14 50.79 -41.47
CA GLY A 181 -30.60 49.56 -40.83
C GLY A 181 -31.22 48.48 -41.72
N VAL A 182 -30.41 47.57 -42.26
CA VAL A 182 -30.86 46.19 -42.55
C VAL A 182 -30.45 45.33 -41.36
N VAL A 183 -31.39 45.05 -40.45
CA VAL A 183 -31.20 44.03 -39.42
C VAL A 183 -31.21 42.67 -40.12
N ALA A 184 -30.22 41.82 -39.86
CA ALA A 184 -30.22 40.46 -40.38
C ALA A 184 -31.48 39.72 -39.90
N ALA A 185 -32.11 38.94 -40.78
CA ALA A 185 -33.32 38.20 -40.43
C ALA A 185 -33.06 37.28 -39.22
N PRO A 186 -33.99 37.18 -38.25
CA PRO A 186 -33.80 36.37 -37.06
C PRO A 186 -33.45 34.91 -37.38
N ALA A 187 -32.28 34.46 -36.92
CA ALA A 187 -31.78 33.11 -37.14
C ALA A 187 -31.90 32.24 -35.89
N ALA A 188 -32.05 30.92 -36.07
CA ALA A 188 -31.98 30.00 -34.95
C ALA A 188 -30.52 29.81 -34.49
N PRO A 189 -30.26 29.57 -33.19
CA PRO A 189 -28.92 29.37 -32.68
C PRO A 189 -28.30 28.06 -33.20
N THR A 190 -26.97 28.01 -33.18
CA THR A 190 -26.18 26.86 -33.65
C THR A 190 -25.26 26.34 -32.55
N ALA A 191 -24.96 25.04 -32.61
CA ALA A 191 -23.98 24.39 -31.75
C ALA A 191 -22.84 23.85 -32.61
N SER A 192 -21.60 24.17 -32.25
CA SER A 192 -20.39 23.69 -32.92
C SER A 192 -19.39 23.12 -31.90
N ALA A 193 -18.29 22.53 -32.36
CA ALA A 193 -17.27 21.90 -31.51
C ALA A 193 -17.84 20.90 -30.48
N VAL A 194 -18.90 20.17 -30.85
CA VAL A 194 -19.60 19.24 -29.95
C VAL A 194 -18.72 18.02 -29.66
N ALA A 195 -18.21 17.93 -28.43
CA ALA A 195 -17.18 16.98 -28.05
C ALA A 195 -17.40 16.44 -26.63
N ILE A 196 -17.00 15.19 -26.41
CA ILE A 196 -16.93 14.58 -25.07
C ILE A 196 -15.52 14.74 -24.51
N SER A 197 -15.40 15.11 -23.25
CA SER A 197 -14.18 15.00 -22.46
C SER A 197 -14.40 14.14 -21.21
N GLY A 198 -13.32 13.57 -20.66
CA GLY A 198 -13.34 12.65 -19.53
C GLY A 198 -12.69 11.30 -19.86
N ALA A 199 -12.40 10.52 -18.83
CA ALA A 199 -11.88 9.16 -19.00
C ALA A 199 -13.02 8.21 -19.39
N THR A 200 -12.74 7.24 -20.28
CA THR A 200 -13.74 6.30 -20.80
C THR A 200 -13.98 5.00 -20.01
N PRO A 201 -13.25 4.65 -18.94
CA PRO A 201 -13.64 3.47 -18.16
C PRO A 201 -14.99 3.61 -17.45
N VAL A 202 -15.67 2.47 -17.27
CA VAL A 202 -16.90 2.39 -16.47
C VAL A 202 -16.68 3.02 -15.08
N GLY A 203 -17.67 3.79 -14.59
CA GLY A 203 -17.62 4.55 -13.35
C GLY A 203 -17.05 5.97 -13.49
N GLN A 204 -16.45 6.32 -14.63
CA GLN A 204 -15.94 7.68 -14.88
C GLN A 204 -17.01 8.65 -15.38
N VAL A 205 -16.81 9.94 -15.11
CA VAL A 205 -17.72 11.01 -15.55
C VAL A 205 -17.24 11.59 -16.88
N LEU A 206 -18.10 11.49 -17.89
CA LEU A 206 -17.97 12.20 -19.16
C LEU A 206 -18.65 13.57 -19.06
N THR A 207 -18.07 14.55 -19.75
CA THR A 207 -18.60 15.92 -19.86
C THR A 207 -18.78 16.27 -21.34
N GLY A 208 -19.98 16.69 -21.71
CA GLY A 208 -20.29 17.21 -23.03
C GLY A 208 -19.92 18.68 -23.14
N ASN A 209 -19.21 19.05 -24.20
CA ASN A 209 -18.74 20.39 -24.50
C ASN A 209 -19.26 20.80 -25.88
N TYR A 210 -19.51 22.09 -26.07
CA TYR A 210 -19.92 22.69 -27.34
C TYR A 210 -19.73 24.21 -27.26
N THR A 211 -19.66 24.84 -28.43
CA THR A 211 -19.69 26.30 -28.61
C THR A 211 -21.07 26.69 -29.12
N TYR A 212 -21.71 27.65 -28.44
CA TYR A 212 -22.92 28.31 -28.90
C TYR A 212 -22.55 29.46 -29.85
N ALA A 213 -23.29 29.61 -30.94
CA ALA A 213 -23.20 30.78 -31.82
C ALA A 213 -24.57 31.12 -32.41
N ASP A 214 -24.85 32.41 -32.56
CA ASP A 214 -26.09 32.95 -33.10
C ASP A 214 -25.76 34.08 -34.10
N ALA A 215 -26.45 34.12 -35.24
CA ALA A 215 -26.11 35.07 -36.32
C ALA A 215 -26.52 36.52 -36.01
N ASN A 216 -27.45 36.72 -35.08
CA ASN A 216 -27.89 38.01 -34.58
C ASN A 216 -27.12 38.42 -33.30
N ASN A 217 -26.25 37.54 -32.79
CA ASN A 217 -25.63 37.59 -31.46
C ASN A 217 -26.63 37.50 -30.30
N ASP A 218 -27.76 36.83 -30.50
CA ASP A 218 -28.75 36.66 -29.44
C ASP A 218 -28.20 35.82 -28.26
N PRO A 219 -28.40 36.25 -26.99
CA PRO A 219 -27.85 35.56 -25.83
C PRO A 219 -28.28 34.10 -25.71
N GLN A 220 -27.37 33.26 -25.20
CA GLN A 220 -27.65 31.85 -24.98
C GLN A 220 -28.68 31.64 -23.85
N GLY A 221 -29.74 30.89 -24.16
CA GLY A 221 -30.71 30.37 -23.21
C GLY A 221 -30.40 28.95 -22.73
N ALA A 222 -31.34 28.34 -22.00
CA ALA A 222 -31.21 27.01 -21.41
C ALA A 222 -31.21 25.89 -22.46
N SER A 223 -30.04 25.64 -23.05
CA SER A 223 -29.83 24.58 -24.04
C SER A 223 -30.07 23.20 -23.43
N THR A 224 -30.68 22.28 -24.19
CA THR A 224 -31.04 20.94 -23.69
C THR A 224 -30.02 19.89 -24.12
N PHE A 225 -29.87 18.84 -23.31
CA PHE A 225 -28.87 17.79 -23.53
C PHE A 225 -29.49 16.39 -23.43
N ARG A 226 -28.90 15.43 -24.14
CA ARG A 226 -29.10 13.99 -23.89
C ARG A 226 -27.85 13.19 -24.21
N TRP A 227 -27.63 12.12 -23.45
CA TRP A 227 -26.59 11.13 -23.76
C TRP A 227 -27.21 9.92 -24.45
N LEU A 228 -26.47 9.31 -25.38
CA LEU A 228 -26.93 8.17 -26.15
C LEU A 228 -25.95 6.99 -26.02
N ARG A 229 -26.49 5.78 -25.92
CA ARG A 229 -25.78 4.49 -25.91
C ARG A 229 -26.11 3.74 -27.19
N GLY A 230 -25.12 3.52 -28.05
CA GLY A 230 -25.32 2.86 -29.34
C GLY A 230 -26.33 3.59 -30.24
N GLY A 231 -26.41 4.92 -30.14
CA GLY A 231 -27.38 5.75 -30.85
C GLY A 231 -28.78 5.86 -30.21
N VAL A 232 -29.04 5.17 -29.09
CA VAL A 232 -30.32 5.24 -28.37
C VAL A 232 -30.19 6.12 -27.14
N ALA A 233 -31.12 7.06 -26.92
CA ALA A 233 -31.10 7.96 -25.78
C ALA A 233 -31.17 7.21 -24.43
N ILE A 234 -30.30 7.58 -23.49
CA ILE A 234 -30.24 7.02 -22.14
C ILE A 234 -31.25 7.76 -21.26
N ALA A 235 -32.23 7.04 -20.72
CA ALA A 235 -33.29 7.63 -19.91
C ALA A 235 -32.72 8.40 -18.70
N GLY A 236 -33.17 9.65 -18.51
CA GLY A 236 -32.74 10.54 -17.42
C GLY A 236 -31.35 11.17 -17.58
N ALA A 237 -30.56 10.78 -18.59
CA ALA A 237 -29.23 11.35 -18.84
C ALA A 237 -29.32 12.68 -19.61
N THR A 238 -29.90 13.70 -18.99
CA THR A 238 -30.17 15.03 -19.61
C THR A 238 -29.27 16.16 -19.11
N LYS A 239 -28.23 15.82 -18.32
CA LYS A 239 -27.23 16.78 -17.82
C LYS A 239 -26.07 16.92 -18.80
N LYS A 240 -25.32 18.03 -18.69
CA LYS A 240 -24.04 18.23 -19.40
C LYS A 240 -22.96 17.20 -19.02
N THR A 241 -23.17 16.44 -17.94
CA THR A 241 -22.31 15.34 -17.49
C THR A 241 -23.07 14.02 -17.42
N TYR A 242 -22.35 12.90 -17.59
CA TYR A 242 -22.88 11.54 -17.50
C TYR A 242 -21.83 10.59 -16.92
N THR A 243 -22.21 9.81 -15.91
CA THR A 243 -21.35 8.75 -15.35
C THR A 243 -21.54 7.47 -16.13
N LEU A 244 -20.46 6.90 -16.66
CA LEU A 244 -20.46 5.63 -17.36
C LEU A 244 -20.88 4.49 -16.43
N VAL A 245 -21.83 3.67 -16.87
CA VAL A 245 -22.32 2.50 -16.14
C VAL A 245 -21.88 1.20 -16.82
N ALA A 246 -22.01 0.05 -16.15
CA ALA A 246 -21.60 -1.24 -16.71
C ALA A 246 -22.26 -1.57 -18.07
N ALA A 247 -23.49 -1.10 -18.31
CA ALA A 247 -24.21 -1.26 -19.59
C ALA A 247 -23.62 -0.45 -20.76
N ASP A 248 -22.72 0.50 -20.49
CA ASP A 248 -22.01 1.28 -21.52
C ASP A 248 -20.79 0.54 -22.09
N LEU A 249 -20.28 -0.47 -21.40
CA LEU A 249 -19.01 -1.14 -21.74
C LEU A 249 -19.00 -1.66 -23.18
N GLY A 250 -17.96 -1.25 -23.94
CA GLY A 250 -17.82 -1.60 -25.35
C GLY A 250 -18.88 -0.98 -26.28
N LYS A 251 -19.76 -0.11 -25.77
CA LYS A 251 -20.74 0.63 -26.57
C LYS A 251 -20.19 2.02 -26.91
N ALA A 252 -20.62 2.52 -28.07
CA ALA A 252 -20.45 3.91 -28.44
C ALA A 252 -21.35 4.79 -27.56
N ILE A 253 -20.75 5.78 -26.89
CA ILE A 253 -21.42 6.80 -26.11
C ILE A 253 -21.26 8.15 -26.82
N THR A 254 -22.37 8.84 -27.06
CA THR A 254 -22.39 10.18 -27.65
C THR A 254 -23.16 11.16 -26.79
N PHE A 255 -22.79 12.44 -26.90
CA PHE A 255 -23.46 13.57 -26.26
C PHE A 255 -24.18 14.38 -27.34
N GLU A 256 -25.46 14.65 -27.17
CA GLU A 256 -26.21 15.53 -28.04
C GLU A 256 -26.66 16.79 -27.29
N VAL A 257 -26.51 17.94 -27.95
CA VAL A 257 -26.98 19.24 -27.49
C VAL A 257 -27.97 19.83 -28.50
N THR A 258 -29.08 20.37 -28.00
CA THR A 258 -29.93 21.30 -28.77
C THR A 258 -29.72 22.71 -28.22
N PRO A 259 -29.08 23.62 -28.97
CA PRO A 259 -28.81 24.97 -28.51
C PRO A 259 -30.11 25.78 -28.44
N VAL A 260 -30.19 26.68 -27.46
CA VAL A 260 -31.36 27.53 -27.20
C VAL A 260 -30.90 28.99 -27.08
N SER A 261 -31.61 29.90 -27.72
CA SER A 261 -31.46 31.36 -27.66
C SER A 261 -32.50 31.93 -26.69
N THR A 262 -32.26 33.13 -26.16
CA THR A 262 -33.28 33.89 -25.42
C THR A 262 -34.29 34.61 -26.32
N VAL A 263 -34.06 34.64 -27.64
CA VAL A 263 -34.87 35.35 -28.64
C VAL A 263 -35.40 34.37 -29.69
N ALA A 264 -36.52 34.70 -30.35
CA ALA A 264 -37.10 33.87 -31.40
C ALA A 264 -36.37 34.08 -32.75
N PRO A 265 -35.93 33.01 -33.45
CA PRO A 265 -36.22 31.58 -33.24
C PRO A 265 -35.44 30.94 -32.08
N ILE A 266 -36.16 30.46 -31.07
CA ILE A 266 -35.58 30.07 -29.77
C ILE A 266 -34.72 28.79 -29.84
N THR A 267 -35.04 27.84 -30.72
CA THR A 267 -34.48 26.48 -30.69
C THR A 267 -33.70 26.18 -31.97
N GLY A 268 -32.44 25.81 -31.83
CA GLY A 268 -31.60 25.35 -32.93
C GLY A 268 -31.76 23.86 -33.25
N THR A 269 -30.95 23.38 -34.20
CA THR A 269 -30.93 21.95 -34.55
C THR A 269 -30.09 21.15 -33.54
N PRO A 270 -30.49 19.91 -33.16
CA PRO A 270 -29.68 19.06 -32.31
C PRO A 270 -28.39 18.63 -33.01
N VAL A 271 -27.26 18.65 -32.28
CA VAL A 271 -25.94 18.24 -32.79
C VAL A 271 -25.33 17.20 -31.86
N VAL A 272 -24.89 16.08 -32.44
CA VAL A 272 -24.31 14.92 -31.74
C VAL A 272 -22.77 14.98 -31.81
N SER A 273 -22.10 14.65 -30.72
CA SER A 273 -20.64 14.53 -30.65
C SER A 273 -20.10 13.36 -31.46
N ALA A 274 -18.79 13.36 -31.71
CA ALA A 274 -18.07 12.11 -31.98
C ALA A 274 -18.29 11.10 -30.83
N ALA A 275 -18.31 9.81 -31.15
CA ALA A 275 -18.51 8.74 -30.17
C ALA A 275 -17.23 8.43 -29.39
N VAL A 276 -17.36 8.19 -28.09
CA VAL A 276 -16.34 7.54 -27.27
C VAL A 276 -16.78 6.12 -26.94
N VAL A 277 -15.84 5.17 -26.80
CA VAL A 277 -16.16 3.79 -26.41
C VAL A 277 -15.81 3.59 -24.95
N ALA A 278 -16.76 3.12 -24.15
CA ALA A 278 -16.50 2.87 -22.74
C ALA A 278 -15.59 1.63 -22.56
N THR A 279 -14.54 1.77 -21.75
CA THR A 279 -13.50 0.76 -21.55
C THR A 279 -13.65 0.04 -20.20
N PRO A 280 -12.97 -1.10 -20.00
CA PRO A 280 -12.90 -1.75 -18.69
C PRO A 280 -12.28 -0.82 -17.63
N ALA A 281 -12.88 -0.76 -16.45
CA ALA A 281 -12.19 -0.26 -15.26
C ALA A 281 -11.25 -1.33 -14.73
N SER A 282 -10.19 -0.95 -14.01
CA SER A 282 -9.35 -1.93 -13.33
C SER A 282 -9.01 -1.50 -11.91
N ILE A 283 -8.67 -2.46 -11.05
CA ILE A 283 -8.13 -2.18 -9.70
C ILE A 283 -6.94 -3.10 -9.45
N ALA A 284 -5.83 -2.54 -8.97
CA ALA A 284 -4.65 -3.31 -8.60
C ALA A 284 -4.93 -4.24 -7.40
N LEU A 285 -4.40 -5.47 -7.46
CA LEU A 285 -4.43 -6.48 -6.40
C LEU A 285 -3.46 -6.12 -5.25
N LYS A 286 -3.63 -4.93 -4.69
CA LYS A 286 -2.80 -4.32 -3.65
C LYS A 286 -3.69 -3.63 -2.62
N LEU A 287 -3.27 -3.62 -1.35
CA LEU A 287 -4.00 -2.97 -0.26
C LEU A 287 -3.38 -1.61 0.09
N LEU A 288 -4.16 -0.71 0.70
CA LEU A 288 -3.65 0.48 1.37
C LEU A 288 -3.88 0.35 2.88
N VAL A 289 -2.81 0.39 3.68
CA VAL A 289 -2.91 0.45 5.14
C VAL A 289 -2.70 1.90 5.59
N ILE A 290 -3.74 2.51 6.18
CA ILE A 290 -3.72 3.88 6.68
C ILE A 290 -3.63 3.85 8.21
N SER A 291 -2.71 4.64 8.76
CA SER A 291 -2.41 4.72 10.18
C SER A 291 -2.26 6.17 10.63
N ALA A 292 -2.72 6.49 11.83
CA ALA A 292 -2.57 7.81 12.41
C ALA A 292 -1.07 8.11 12.65
N GLU A 293 -0.37 7.26 13.39
CA GLU A 293 1.01 7.53 13.87
C GLU A 293 2.04 6.45 13.47
N GLY A 294 1.64 5.36 12.83
CA GLY A 294 2.54 4.35 12.24
C GLY A 294 3.20 3.39 13.23
N THR A 295 2.77 3.38 14.50
CA THR A 295 3.47 2.66 15.59
C THR A 295 2.56 1.83 16.49
N SER A 296 1.23 1.92 16.35
CA SER A 296 0.31 1.27 17.29
C SER A 296 0.23 -0.25 17.16
N PRO A 297 -0.23 -0.97 18.20
CA PRO A 297 -0.44 -2.41 18.16
C PRO A 297 -1.31 -2.87 16.98
N SER A 298 -2.41 -2.17 16.70
CA SER A 298 -3.37 -2.52 15.64
C SER A 298 -2.80 -2.26 14.23
N TYR A 299 -1.97 -1.23 14.05
CA TYR A 299 -1.22 -1.05 12.80
C TYR A 299 -0.22 -2.19 12.58
N LEU A 300 0.60 -2.49 13.60
CA LEU A 300 1.59 -3.57 13.53
C LEU A 300 0.93 -4.95 13.34
N ALA A 301 -0.23 -5.19 13.94
CA ALA A 301 -1.06 -6.37 13.72
C ALA A 301 -1.45 -6.51 12.24
N THR A 302 -1.95 -5.41 11.64
CA THR A 302 -2.32 -5.36 10.22
C THR A 302 -1.14 -5.73 9.32
N LEU A 303 0.03 -5.09 9.55
CA LEU A 303 1.22 -5.38 8.76
C LEU A 303 1.63 -6.85 8.91
N SER A 304 1.64 -7.38 10.14
CA SER A 304 2.02 -8.78 10.39
C SER A 304 1.10 -9.77 9.69
N ILE A 305 -0.22 -9.54 9.69
CA ILE A 305 -1.19 -10.39 8.97
C ILE A 305 -0.92 -10.37 7.45
N LEU A 306 -0.73 -9.19 6.87
CA LEU A 306 -0.48 -9.03 5.43
C LEU A 306 0.87 -9.65 5.02
N ASP A 307 1.91 -9.46 5.83
CA ASP A 307 3.24 -10.04 5.63
C ASP A 307 3.21 -11.58 5.77
N GLN A 308 2.43 -12.15 6.71
CA GLN A 308 2.26 -13.60 6.86
C GLN A 308 1.61 -14.22 5.61
N ILE A 309 0.51 -13.64 5.12
CA ILE A 309 -0.22 -14.12 3.93
C ILE A 309 0.54 -13.79 2.62
N GLY A 310 1.36 -12.75 2.61
CA GLY A 310 2.06 -12.26 1.41
C GLY A 310 1.18 -11.42 0.50
N VAL A 311 0.25 -10.66 1.08
CA VAL A 311 -0.56 -9.69 0.33
C VAL A 311 0.27 -8.43 0.07
N PRO A 312 0.37 -7.92 -1.17
CA PRO A 312 1.03 -6.65 -1.44
C PRO A 312 0.22 -5.47 -0.84
N TYR A 313 0.91 -4.50 -0.24
CA TYR A 313 0.27 -3.30 0.28
C TYR A 313 1.21 -2.09 0.28
N ASP A 314 0.63 -0.89 0.25
CA ASP A 314 1.31 0.37 0.56
C ASP A 314 0.93 0.84 1.98
N LYS A 315 1.80 1.65 2.59
CA LYS A 315 1.62 2.24 3.93
C LYS A 315 1.36 3.75 3.80
N MET A 316 0.36 4.26 4.50
CA MET A 316 0.06 5.69 4.62
C MET A 316 -0.01 6.07 6.10
N VAL A 317 1.08 6.62 6.63
CA VAL A 317 1.16 7.14 8.01
C VAL A 317 0.86 8.64 7.98
N LEU A 318 -0.16 9.07 8.71
CA LEU A 318 -0.74 10.40 8.55
C LEU A 318 0.02 11.48 9.33
N LYS A 319 0.47 11.17 10.55
CA LYS A 319 1.24 12.01 11.47
C LYS A 319 2.51 11.26 11.87
N GLY A 320 3.63 11.97 11.99
CA GLY A 320 4.93 11.39 12.36
C GLY A 320 6.09 12.14 11.70
N SER A 321 7.29 11.55 11.74
CA SER A 321 8.51 12.19 11.22
C SER A 321 8.49 12.46 9.71
N ASN A 322 7.70 11.70 8.94
CA ASN A 322 7.49 11.84 7.51
C ASN A 322 5.99 11.61 7.18
N PRO A 323 5.12 12.62 7.36
CA PRO A 323 3.68 12.45 7.21
C PRO A 323 3.25 12.35 5.74
N THR A 324 2.50 11.29 5.43
CA THR A 324 1.89 11.08 4.10
C THR A 324 0.49 11.68 3.97
N ALA A 325 -0.15 12.11 5.07
CA ALA A 325 -1.49 12.71 5.06
C ALA A 325 -1.62 13.92 4.12
N LEU A 326 -0.62 14.79 4.13
CA LEU A 326 -0.55 15.98 3.28
C LEU A 326 -0.49 15.65 1.77
N GLN A 327 -0.36 14.36 1.43
CA GLN A 327 -0.29 13.84 0.06
C GLN A 327 -1.51 13.00 -0.33
N MET A 328 -2.57 12.89 0.50
CA MET A 328 -3.82 12.27 0.02
C MET A 328 -4.64 13.28 -0.77
N VAL A 329 -4.33 13.35 -2.06
CA VAL A 329 -4.84 14.30 -3.05
C VAL A 329 -5.42 13.56 -4.27
N ALA A 330 -5.93 14.32 -5.24
CA ALA A 330 -6.31 13.74 -6.54
C ALA A 330 -5.12 12.98 -7.15
N GLY A 331 -5.35 11.71 -7.51
CA GLY A 331 -4.29 10.82 -8.00
C GLY A 331 -3.72 9.85 -6.96
N THR A 332 -4.02 9.98 -5.65
CA THR A 332 -3.44 9.08 -4.63
C THR A 332 -4.07 7.68 -4.65
N LEU A 333 -5.40 7.59 -4.83
CA LEU A 333 -6.17 6.33 -4.78
C LEU A 333 -6.46 5.71 -6.16
N SER A 334 -6.43 6.50 -7.23
CA SER A 334 -6.55 6.04 -8.62
C SER A 334 -5.67 6.90 -9.53
N ASP A 335 -5.43 6.49 -10.77
CA ASP A 335 -4.68 7.29 -11.75
C ASP A 335 -5.52 8.35 -12.48
N GLY A 336 -6.83 8.43 -12.22
CA GLY A 336 -7.76 9.30 -12.95
C GLY A 336 -8.13 8.80 -14.36
N ALA A 337 -7.49 7.74 -14.85
CA ALA A 337 -7.77 7.05 -16.10
C ALA A 337 -8.52 5.73 -15.87
N GLY A 338 -9.34 5.68 -14.81
CA GLY A 338 -10.18 4.53 -14.44
C GLY A 338 -9.45 3.32 -13.86
N ASN A 339 -8.20 3.46 -13.43
CA ASN A 339 -7.48 2.41 -12.73
C ASN A 339 -7.32 2.75 -11.24
N GLY A 340 -7.99 1.98 -10.38
CA GLY A 340 -7.85 2.02 -8.94
C GLY A 340 -6.50 1.44 -8.49
N LYS A 341 -5.82 2.11 -7.56
CA LYS A 341 -4.50 1.68 -7.06
C LYS A 341 -4.60 0.64 -5.94
N TYR A 342 -5.77 0.45 -5.32
CA TYR A 342 -5.95 -0.43 -4.16
C TYR A 342 -7.29 -1.16 -4.16
N GLN A 343 -7.30 -2.49 -4.11
CA GLN A 343 -8.53 -3.27 -4.02
C GLN A 343 -9.22 -3.21 -2.65
N SER A 344 -8.49 -2.81 -1.61
CA SER A 344 -9.03 -2.64 -0.26
C SER A 344 -8.25 -1.62 0.54
N ILE A 345 -8.94 -1.02 1.51
CA ILE A 345 -8.37 -0.09 2.48
C ILE A 345 -8.41 -0.78 3.86
N ILE A 346 -7.33 -0.74 4.62
CA ILE A 346 -7.36 -1.10 6.05
C ILE A 346 -6.93 0.12 6.85
N LEU A 347 -7.78 0.50 7.79
CA LEU A 347 -7.54 1.58 8.73
C LEU A 347 -7.10 0.98 10.06
N GLU A 348 -6.03 1.51 10.63
CA GLU A 348 -5.55 1.18 11.96
C GLU A 348 -6.67 1.30 13.01
N THR A 349 -7.27 2.49 13.11
CA THR A 349 -8.43 2.75 13.96
C THR A 349 -9.62 3.26 13.14
N GLY A 350 -10.81 3.19 13.73
CA GLY A 350 -12.06 3.66 13.11
C GLY A 350 -12.05 5.15 12.75
N ASP A 351 -11.39 5.96 13.58
CA ASP A 351 -11.35 7.42 13.49
C ASP A 351 -10.02 7.99 13.01
N LEU A 352 -8.96 7.17 12.96
CA LEU A 352 -7.57 7.61 12.76
C LEU A 352 -7.19 8.76 13.73
N ALA A 353 -7.69 8.66 14.96
CA ALA A 353 -7.47 9.65 16.00
C ALA A 353 -5.97 9.84 16.32
N ALA A 354 -5.54 11.10 16.37
CA ALA A 354 -4.17 11.47 16.72
C ALA A 354 -4.17 12.58 17.76
N TYR A 355 -3.27 12.51 18.75
CA TYR A 355 -3.22 13.53 19.80
C TYR A 355 -2.88 14.92 19.24
N ASN A 356 -3.68 15.93 19.56
CA ASN A 356 -3.50 17.32 19.18
C ASN A 356 -3.21 18.17 20.42
N ALA A 357 -1.92 18.44 20.67
CA ALA A 357 -1.47 19.10 21.90
C ALA A 357 -2.08 20.51 22.13
N PRO A 358 -2.17 21.42 21.14
CA PRO A 358 -2.86 22.72 21.29
C PRO A 358 -4.29 22.68 21.84
N THR A 359 -5.04 21.60 21.59
CA THR A 359 -6.46 21.47 21.97
C THR A 359 -6.73 20.33 22.95
N SER A 360 -5.67 19.63 23.40
CA SER A 360 -5.70 18.50 24.33
C SER A 360 -6.77 17.44 23.98
N ASN A 361 -6.95 17.16 22.70
CA ASN A 361 -7.96 16.24 22.19
C ASN A 361 -7.36 15.29 21.12
N TYR A 362 -8.22 14.44 20.56
CA TYR A 362 -7.84 13.35 19.64
C TYR A 362 -8.70 13.40 18.36
N PRO A 363 -8.56 14.44 17.50
CA PRO A 363 -9.25 14.53 16.24
C PRO A 363 -8.76 13.45 15.26
N SER A 364 -9.61 13.14 14.27
CA SER A 364 -9.21 12.38 13.09
C SER A 364 -8.05 13.07 12.38
N ALA A 365 -6.95 12.35 12.14
CA ALA A 365 -5.79 12.83 11.40
C ALA A 365 -6.07 13.12 9.90
N MET A 366 -7.22 12.68 9.38
CA MET A 366 -7.74 13.06 8.06
C MET A 366 -8.80 14.14 8.17
N THR A 367 -8.78 15.09 7.23
CA THR A 367 -9.84 16.10 7.06
C THR A 367 -11.14 15.50 6.52
N ALA A 368 -12.27 16.18 6.70
CA ALA A 368 -13.57 15.79 6.14
C ALA A 368 -13.55 15.65 4.60
N ALA A 369 -12.76 16.49 3.91
CA ALA A 369 -12.55 16.40 2.46
C ALA A 369 -11.77 15.13 2.06
N GLN A 370 -10.77 14.74 2.85
CA GLN A 370 -10.02 13.50 2.65
C GLN A 370 -10.87 12.27 2.93
N TRP A 371 -11.66 12.26 4.00
CA TRP A 371 -12.64 11.19 4.24
C TRP A 371 -13.64 11.06 3.09
N SER A 372 -14.15 12.18 2.57
CA SER A 372 -15.05 12.20 1.41
C SER A 372 -14.39 11.61 0.15
N MET A 373 -13.12 11.94 -0.10
CA MET A 373 -12.32 11.36 -1.20
C MET A 373 -12.15 9.84 -1.05
N LEU A 374 -11.93 9.35 0.17
CA LEU A 374 -11.84 7.92 0.46
C LEU A 374 -13.20 7.23 0.21
N ARG A 375 -14.30 7.76 0.73
CA ARG A 375 -15.66 7.21 0.50
C ARG A 375 -16.05 7.24 -0.98
N GLN A 376 -15.68 8.30 -1.71
CA GLN A 376 -15.89 8.37 -3.15
C GLN A 376 -15.11 7.29 -3.89
N TYR A 377 -13.84 7.06 -3.53
CA TYR A 377 -13.05 5.96 -4.10
C TYR A 377 -13.68 4.59 -3.84
N GLN A 378 -14.13 4.35 -2.59
CA GLN A 378 -14.85 3.14 -2.22
C GLN A 378 -16.13 2.93 -3.03
N SER A 379 -16.89 3.99 -3.28
CA SER A 379 -18.16 3.93 -3.99
C SER A 379 -17.97 3.74 -5.51
N VAL A 380 -17.02 4.45 -6.12
CA VAL A 380 -16.73 4.37 -7.58
C VAL A 380 -16.12 3.03 -7.97
N TYR A 381 -15.19 2.50 -7.17
CA TYR A 381 -14.46 1.26 -7.47
C TYR A 381 -15.01 0.04 -6.69
N GLY A 382 -16.10 0.20 -5.93
CA GLY A 382 -16.65 -0.87 -5.09
C GLY A 382 -15.68 -1.36 -4.00
N VAL A 383 -14.70 -0.55 -3.60
CA VAL A 383 -13.62 -0.94 -2.68
C VAL A 383 -14.12 -1.01 -1.24
N ARG A 384 -13.91 -2.16 -0.58
CA ARG A 384 -14.23 -2.36 0.84
C ARG A 384 -13.14 -1.79 1.73
N SER A 385 -13.53 -1.37 2.93
CA SER A 385 -12.59 -1.02 4.00
C SER A 385 -12.73 -1.91 5.22
N ALA A 386 -11.69 -2.03 6.04
CA ALA A 386 -11.82 -2.52 7.41
C ALA A 386 -11.17 -1.54 8.40
N THR A 387 -11.69 -1.50 9.62
CA THR A 387 -11.16 -0.72 10.73
C THR A 387 -10.75 -1.67 11.85
N MET A 388 -9.43 -1.79 12.06
CA MET A 388 -8.84 -2.83 12.91
C MET A 388 -9.05 -2.57 14.41
N TYR A 389 -9.31 -1.32 14.81
CA TYR A 389 -9.72 -0.99 16.16
C TYR A 389 -10.72 0.19 16.16
N THR A 390 -11.98 -0.09 16.45
CA THR A 390 -13.09 0.84 16.26
C THR A 390 -13.73 1.17 17.59
N ARG A 391 -13.67 2.44 17.98
CA ARG A 391 -14.55 3.02 19.00
C ARG A 391 -15.65 3.82 18.28
N PRO A 392 -16.90 3.34 18.22
CA PRO A 392 -17.98 4.07 17.54
C PRO A 392 -18.21 5.45 18.16
N ALA A 393 -17.99 6.51 17.39
CA ALA A 393 -18.13 7.87 17.88
C ALA A 393 -18.52 8.86 16.78
N LEU A 394 -19.26 9.90 17.18
CA LEU A 394 -19.26 11.18 16.46
C LEU A 394 -17.99 11.92 16.90
N THR A 395 -17.19 12.39 15.94
CA THR A 395 -15.87 12.99 16.19
C THR A 395 -15.67 14.24 15.33
N ILE A 396 -14.47 14.81 15.37
CA ILE A 396 -14.05 15.96 14.57
C ILE A 396 -12.75 15.65 13.80
N ASP A 397 -12.52 16.37 12.70
CA ASP A 397 -11.23 16.38 12.02
C ASP A 397 -10.24 17.41 12.62
N VAL A 398 -9.01 17.42 12.10
CA VAL A 398 -7.97 18.42 12.47
C VAL A 398 -8.37 19.88 12.26
N ASN A 399 -9.42 20.16 11.47
CA ASN A 399 -9.98 21.50 11.22
C ASN A 399 -11.26 21.75 12.03
N ASN A 400 -11.58 20.90 13.01
CA ASN A 400 -12.77 20.96 13.85
C ASN A 400 -14.11 20.81 13.09
N ALA A 401 -14.10 20.18 11.90
CA ALA A 401 -15.30 19.80 11.17
C ALA A 401 -15.85 18.46 11.69
N ALA A 402 -17.17 18.36 11.87
CA ALA A 402 -17.82 17.15 12.40
C ALA A 402 -17.74 15.96 11.44
N LEU A 403 -17.54 14.76 11.99
CA LEU A 403 -17.46 13.49 11.29
C LEU A 403 -18.32 12.43 11.99
N ASP A 404 -19.14 11.70 11.22
CA ASP A 404 -19.75 10.46 11.67
C ASP A 404 -18.83 9.28 11.30
N LEU A 405 -18.13 8.75 12.31
CA LEU A 405 -17.31 7.54 12.22
C LEU A 405 -17.82 6.49 13.22
N THR A 406 -19.14 6.45 13.42
CA THR A 406 -19.81 5.40 14.20
C THR A 406 -19.85 4.05 13.49
N TYR A 407 -19.73 4.06 12.15
CA TYR A 407 -19.93 2.87 11.31
C TYR A 407 -21.29 2.18 11.55
N GLY A 408 -22.34 2.99 11.76
CA GLY A 408 -23.70 2.49 11.98
C GLY A 408 -23.87 1.71 13.29
N LEU A 409 -22.99 1.93 14.27
CA LEU A 409 -23.10 1.43 15.64
C LEU A 409 -23.52 2.56 16.60
N THR A 410 -24.14 2.22 17.73
CA THR A 410 -24.52 3.21 18.76
C THR A 410 -23.29 3.86 19.41
N SER A 411 -23.24 5.20 19.49
CA SER A 411 -22.15 5.97 20.10
C SER A 411 -22.08 5.90 21.64
N ALA A 412 -23.10 5.35 22.30
CA ALA A 412 -23.07 5.01 23.72
C ALA A 412 -22.30 3.70 23.94
N VAL A 413 -20.98 3.79 23.81
CA VAL A 413 -20.06 2.64 23.78
C VAL A 413 -19.64 2.21 25.19
N GLU A 414 -19.94 0.96 25.52
CA GLU A 414 -19.41 0.27 26.71
C GLU A 414 -17.90 0.06 26.57
N VAL A 415 -17.12 0.26 27.63
CA VAL A 415 -15.66 0.08 27.61
C VAL A 415 -15.27 -1.06 28.54
N ILE A 416 -14.81 -2.18 27.99
CA ILE A 416 -14.38 -3.35 28.76
C ILE A 416 -12.88 -3.55 28.60
N ALA A 417 -12.15 -3.59 29.72
CA ALA A 417 -10.74 -3.96 29.78
C ALA A 417 -10.60 -5.45 30.16
N THR A 418 -10.01 -6.25 29.28
CA THR A 418 -10.05 -7.73 29.37
C THR A 418 -9.00 -8.36 30.32
N ASN A 419 -8.39 -7.56 31.20
CA ASN A 419 -7.39 -8.04 32.18
C ASN A 419 -7.98 -9.02 33.21
N ALA A 420 -9.16 -8.69 33.75
CA ALA A 420 -9.83 -9.49 34.78
C ALA A 420 -11.03 -10.28 34.23
N ASN A 421 -11.69 -9.76 33.18
CA ASN A 421 -12.90 -10.33 32.61
C ASN A 421 -12.72 -10.49 31.08
N PRO A 422 -12.32 -11.68 30.60
CA PRO A 422 -12.30 -11.98 29.17
C PRO A 422 -13.69 -11.80 28.53
N VAL A 423 -13.75 -11.16 27.37
CA VAL A 423 -15.00 -11.02 26.61
C VAL A 423 -15.17 -12.23 25.71
N THR A 424 -16.27 -12.97 25.88
CA THR A 424 -16.63 -14.09 25.02
C THR A 424 -17.51 -13.59 23.86
N ALA A 425 -17.15 -13.92 22.62
CA ALA A 425 -17.84 -13.51 21.41
C ALA A 425 -18.23 -14.72 20.55
N THR A 426 -19.49 -14.77 20.13
CA THR A 426 -20.07 -15.84 19.31
C THR A 426 -20.27 -15.38 17.86
N PHE A 427 -20.19 -16.30 16.91
CA PHE A 427 -20.42 -16.02 15.49
C PHE A 427 -21.92 -15.93 15.19
N THR A 428 -22.33 -14.86 14.52
CA THR A 428 -23.66 -14.80 13.87
C THR A 428 -23.65 -15.62 12.57
N PRO A 429 -24.79 -15.89 11.92
CA PRO A 429 -24.80 -16.53 10.60
C PRO A 429 -23.97 -15.80 9.54
N ALA A 430 -23.90 -14.47 9.60
CA ALA A 430 -23.02 -13.68 8.73
C ALA A 430 -21.54 -13.83 9.12
N GLY A 431 -21.23 -13.93 10.41
CA GLY A 431 -19.89 -14.25 10.91
C GLY A 431 -19.42 -15.65 10.51
N GLN A 432 -20.31 -16.64 10.53
CA GLN A 432 -20.01 -18.01 10.09
C GLN A 432 -19.59 -18.04 8.61
N GLN A 433 -20.20 -17.21 7.76
CA GLN A 433 -19.79 -17.06 6.36
C GLN A 433 -18.46 -16.31 6.22
N ALA A 434 -18.28 -15.20 6.94
CA ALA A 434 -17.05 -14.39 6.88
C ALA A 434 -15.80 -15.11 7.42
N PHE A 435 -15.99 -16.01 8.40
CA PHE A 435 -14.93 -16.68 9.14
C PHE A 435 -15.02 -18.22 9.09
N GLY A 436 -15.61 -18.81 8.04
CA GLY A 436 -15.88 -20.26 7.94
C GLY A 436 -14.66 -21.21 7.97
N TYR A 437 -13.43 -20.66 7.95
CA TYR A 437 -12.18 -21.39 8.19
C TYR A 437 -11.87 -21.62 9.68
N LEU A 438 -12.63 -20.96 10.57
CA LEU A 438 -12.61 -21.18 12.01
C LEU A 438 -13.62 -22.28 12.38
N ASN A 439 -13.44 -22.87 13.56
CA ASN A 439 -14.46 -23.71 14.17
C ASN A 439 -15.54 -22.81 14.80
N THR A 440 -16.48 -22.35 13.98
CA THR A 440 -17.47 -21.31 14.35
C THR A 440 -18.58 -21.78 15.29
N ALA A 441 -18.58 -23.07 15.66
CA ALA A 441 -19.39 -23.59 16.76
C ALA A 441 -18.85 -23.15 18.14
N ASN A 442 -17.56 -22.84 18.23
CA ASN A 442 -16.91 -22.40 19.47
C ASN A 442 -16.80 -20.87 19.52
N PRO A 443 -17.02 -20.24 20.70
CA PRO A 443 -16.80 -18.80 20.86
C PRO A 443 -15.32 -18.40 20.76
N ILE A 444 -15.04 -17.16 20.35
CA ILE A 444 -13.73 -16.53 20.54
C ILE A 444 -13.69 -15.88 21.93
N SER A 445 -12.61 -16.12 22.68
CA SER A 445 -12.29 -15.38 23.89
C SER A 445 -11.34 -14.21 23.56
N ILE A 446 -11.71 -13.01 23.95
CA ILE A 446 -10.89 -11.80 23.87
C ILE A 446 -10.34 -11.53 25.28
N LYS A 447 -9.03 -11.71 25.45
CA LYS A 447 -8.32 -11.71 26.74
C LYS A 447 -7.01 -10.92 26.66
N ASP A 448 -6.16 -11.07 27.67
CA ASP A 448 -4.78 -10.56 27.73
C ASP A 448 -4.65 -9.03 27.68
N GLY A 449 -5.66 -8.31 28.20
CA GLY A 449 -5.52 -6.90 28.59
C GLY A 449 -5.81 -5.87 27.50
N VAL A 450 -6.52 -6.24 26.44
CA VAL A 450 -7.03 -5.28 25.45
C VAL A 450 -8.28 -4.56 25.94
N TYR A 451 -8.47 -3.34 25.41
CA TYR A 451 -9.74 -2.63 25.47
C TYR A 451 -10.68 -3.12 24.37
N THR A 452 -11.96 -3.20 24.69
CA THR A 452 -13.03 -3.55 23.76
C THR A 452 -14.23 -2.61 23.93
N TYR A 453 -14.99 -2.45 22.85
CA TYR A 453 -16.04 -1.47 22.66
C TYR A 453 -17.36 -2.08 22.16
N PRO A 454 -17.95 -3.08 22.86
CA PRO A 454 -19.11 -3.81 22.36
C PRO A 454 -20.29 -2.86 22.14
N SER A 455 -20.81 -2.82 20.91
CA SER A 455 -21.77 -1.78 20.50
C SER A 455 -22.99 -2.36 19.80
N THR A 456 -24.13 -1.66 19.85
CA THR A 456 -25.37 -2.15 19.21
C THR A 456 -25.44 -1.67 17.77
N PRO A 457 -25.79 -2.51 16.79
CA PRO A 457 -26.19 -2.06 15.46
C PRO A 457 -27.31 -1.01 15.54
N ALA A 458 -27.11 0.15 14.92
CA ALA A 458 -28.09 1.24 14.94
C ALA A 458 -29.25 1.04 13.93
N SER A 459 -29.05 0.18 12.93
CA SER A 459 -30.07 -0.22 11.95
C SER A 459 -29.67 -1.52 11.25
N ALA A 460 -30.55 -2.04 10.38
CA ALA A 460 -30.27 -3.20 9.54
C ALA A 460 -29.13 -2.99 8.52
N ALA A 461 -28.66 -1.75 8.31
CA ALA A 461 -27.46 -1.45 7.52
C ALA A 461 -26.15 -1.94 8.17
N THR A 462 -26.19 -2.28 9.46
CA THR A 462 -25.07 -2.79 10.25
C THR A 462 -25.34 -4.23 10.67
N VAL A 463 -24.58 -5.18 10.13
CA VAL A 463 -24.71 -6.61 10.42
C VAL A 463 -23.58 -7.03 11.35
N ALA A 464 -23.90 -7.50 12.56
CA ALA A 464 -22.92 -8.10 13.46
C ALA A 464 -22.39 -9.41 12.86
N LEU A 465 -21.07 -9.61 12.89
CA LEU A 465 -20.37 -10.85 12.54
C LEU A 465 -20.01 -11.65 13.80
N LEU A 466 -19.48 -10.97 14.82
CA LEU A 466 -19.25 -11.53 16.16
C LEU A 466 -19.96 -10.66 17.19
N GLN A 467 -20.58 -11.29 18.18
CA GLN A 467 -21.33 -10.61 19.23
C GLN A 467 -21.16 -11.24 20.61
N THR A 468 -21.26 -10.43 21.66
CA THR A 468 -21.34 -10.90 23.05
C THR A 468 -22.69 -11.60 23.31
N PRO A 469 -22.86 -12.32 24.44
CA PRO A 469 -24.15 -12.89 24.83
C PRO A 469 -25.29 -11.86 24.94
N ALA A 470 -24.97 -10.58 25.17
CA ALA A 470 -25.91 -9.47 25.19
C ALA A 470 -26.19 -8.85 23.80
N ALA A 471 -25.88 -9.58 22.72
CA ALA A 471 -26.03 -9.16 21.32
C ALA A 471 -25.31 -7.83 20.96
N LYS A 472 -24.24 -7.48 21.69
CA LYS A 472 -23.37 -6.35 21.36
C LYS A 472 -22.32 -6.79 20.36
N ALA A 473 -22.20 -6.09 19.23
CA ALA A 473 -21.25 -6.41 18.18
C ALA A 473 -19.80 -6.13 18.63
N ILE A 474 -18.96 -7.14 18.41
CA ILE A 474 -17.49 -7.10 18.53
C ILE A 474 -16.86 -6.98 17.14
N ALA A 475 -17.44 -7.65 16.14
CA ALA A 475 -17.11 -7.46 14.74
C ALA A 475 -18.42 -7.20 13.99
N SER A 476 -18.43 -6.25 13.06
CA SER A 476 -19.62 -5.91 12.27
C SER A 476 -19.27 -5.44 10.86
N VAL A 477 -20.23 -5.50 9.95
CA VAL A 477 -20.16 -4.91 8.61
C VAL A 477 -21.23 -3.83 8.51
N TYR A 478 -20.81 -2.60 8.23
CA TYR A 478 -21.70 -1.51 7.84
C TYR A 478 -21.73 -1.37 6.32
N THR A 479 -22.92 -1.17 5.76
CA THR A 479 -23.13 -0.77 4.36
C THR A 479 -23.82 0.58 4.34
N ALA A 480 -23.14 1.60 3.86
CA ALA A 480 -23.68 2.96 3.85
C ALA A 480 -24.69 3.16 2.70
N PRO A 481 -25.57 4.19 2.77
CA PRO A 481 -26.51 4.53 1.70
C PRO A 481 -25.82 4.80 0.34
N GLU A 482 -24.58 5.28 0.34
CA GLU A 482 -23.80 5.53 -0.87
C GLU A 482 -23.12 4.27 -1.44
N GLY A 483 -23.29 3.11 -0.79
CA GLY A 483 -22.86 1.79 -1.27
C GLY A 483 -21.47 1.33 -0.82
N TRP A 484 -20.66 2.19 -0.17
CA TRP A 484 -19.40 1.76 0.45
C TRP A 484 -19.66 0.87 1.68
N GLN A 485 -18.73 -0.06 1.94
CA GLN A 485 -18.84 -1.01 3.05
C GLN A 485 -17.59 -0.98 3.95
N ASN A 486 -17.77 -1.09 5.26
CA ASN A 486 -16.70 -1.21 6.23
C ASN A 486 -16.91 -2.40 7.19
N LEU A 487 -15.88 -3.24 7.39
CA LEU A 487 -15.82 -4.20 8.48
C LEU A 487 -15.14 -3.56 9.69
N ALA A 488 -15.87 -3.37 10.78
CA ALA A 488 -15.35 -2.80 12.02
C ALA A 488 -15.08 -3.88 13.06
N LEU A 489 -13.85 -3.92 13.59
CA LEU A 489 -13.49 -4.63 14.81
C LEU A 489 -13.51 -3.67 15.99
N ALA A 490 -14.21 -4.02 17.06
CA ALA A 490 -14.39 -3.23 18.28
C ALA A 490 -13.49 -3.72 19.44
N ALA A 491 -12.40 -4.41 19.14
CA ALA A 491 -11.39 -4.85 20.10
C ALA A 491 -10.01 -4.43 19.61
N ASP A 492 -9.11 -4.02 20.50
CA ASP A 492 -7.73 -3.72 20.10
C ASP A 492 -7.02 -4.99 19.64
N ASN A 493 -6.12 -4.84 18.66
CA ASN A 493 -5.40 -5.93 18.01
C ASN A 493 -3.90 -5.78 18.19
N ASN A 494 -3.20 -6.90 18.24
CA ASN A 494 -1.74 -6.99 18.36
C ASN A 494 -1.26 -8.26 17.66
N PRO A 495 -0.08 -8.28 16.99
CA PRO A 495 0.45 -9.46 16.29
C PRO A 495 0.48 -10.77 17.09
N GLU A 496 0.51 -10.69 18.42
CA GLU A 496 0.65 -11.84 19.32
C GLU A 496 -0.66 -12.36 19.92
N LEU A 497 -1.76 -11.62 19.79
CA LEU A 497 -3.03 -11.98 20.46
C LEU A 497 -3.84 -12.98 19.66
N THR A 498 -4.39 -13.97 20.33
CA THR A 498 -5.12 -15.08 19.71
C THR A 498 -6.29 -14.58 18.85
N HIS A 499 -7.14 -13.67 19.34
CA HIS A 499 -8.26 -13.14 18.54
C HIS A 499 -7.80 -12.41 17.27
N THR A 500 -6.66 -11.69 17.30
CA THR A 500 -6.05 -11.09 16.11
C THR A 500 -5.72 -12.17 15.08
N LEU A 501 -5.06 -13.24 15.50
CA LEU A 501 -4.60 -14.32 14.63
C LEU A 501 -5.77 -15.17 14.09
N LEU A 502 -6.84 -15.34 14.87
CA LEU A 502 -8.08 -15.99 14.42
C LEU A 502 -8.79 -15.13 13.36
N LEU A 503 -9.00 -13.84 13.60
CA LEU A 503 -9.85 -12.97 12.78
C LEU A 503 -9.13 -12.32 11.59
N GLY A 504 -7.83 -12.07 11.69
CA GLY A 504 -7.06 -11.26 10.74
C GLY A 504 -7.16 -11.73 9.29
N TYR A 505 -7.10 -13.04 9.06
CA TYR A 505 -7.29 -13.60 7.73
C TYR A 505 -8.69 -13.31 7.17
N GLY A 506 -9.74 -13.47 7.98
CA GLY A 506 -11.12 -13.22 7.58
C GLY A 506 -11.38 -11.76 7.25
N VAL A 507 -10.71 -10.82 7.94
CA VAL A 507 -10.71 -9.41 7.55
C VAL A 507 -10.13 -9.22 6.15
N VAL A 508 -8.92 -9.74 5.90
CA VAL A 508 -8.26 -9.66 4.59
C VAL A 508 -9.12 -10.31 3.50
N ASN A 509 -9.63 -11.51 3.74
CA ASN A 509 -10.50 -12.24 2.83
C ASN A 509 -11.81 -11.48 2.54
N TRP A 510 -12.42 -10.85 3.55
CA TRP A 510 -13.66 -10.10 3.37
C TRP A 510 -13.46 -8.80 2.58
N VAL A 511 -12.42 -8.01 2.88
CA VAL A 511 -12.17 -6.75 2.18
C VAL A 511 -11.79 -6.98 0.71
N THR A 512 -11.04 -8.05 0.44
CA THR A 512 -10.60 -8.45 -0.91
C THR A 512 -11.64 -9.27 -1.69
N ARG A 513 -12.80 -9.56 -1.09
CA ARG A 513 -13.81 -10.50 -1.62
C ARG A 513 -13.25 -11.90 -1.95
N GLY A 514 -12.20 -12.30 -1.24
CA GLY A 514 -11.53 -13.58 -1.39
C GLY A 514 -10.52 -13.67 -2.53
N VAL A 515 -10.29 -12.58 -3.29
CA VAL A 515 -9.37 -12.55 -4.44
C VAL A 515 -8.18 -11.65 -4.15
N PHE A 516 -6.98 -12.23 -4.05
CA PHE A 516 -5.75 -11.48 -3.75
C PHE A 516 -4.48 -12.23 -4.13
N LEU A 517 -3.38 -11.49 -4.35
CA LEU A 517 -2.03 -12.07 -4.43
C LEU A 517 -1.57 -12.47 -3.02
N GLY A 518 -0.99 -13.66 -2.85
CA GLY A 518 -0.69 -14.26 -1.56
C GLY A 518 -1.49 -15.54 -1.30
N GLU A 519 -1.12 -16.27 -0.25
CA GLU A 519 -1.78 -17.51 0.17
C GLU A 519 -1.62 -17.75 1.67
N ARG A 520 -2.45 -18.66 2.21
CA ARG A 520 -2.33 -19.16 3.58
C ARG A 520 -2.35 -20.68 3.60
N LYS A 521 -1.43 -21.28 4.34
CA LYS A 521 -1.43 -22.69 4.77
C LYS A 521 -1.09 -22.75 6.26
N ILE A 522 -1.66 -23.71 6.97
CA ILE A 522 -1.33 -23.99 8.38
C ILE A 522 -0.22 -25.04 8.38
N TYR A 523 0.82 -24.83 9.17
CA TYR A 523 1.98 -25.73 9.22
C TYR A 523 2.19 -26.29 10.62
N LEU A 524 2.65 -27.54 10.68
CA LEU A 524 3.05 -28.25 11.89
C LEU A 524 4.16 -29.24 11.50
N SER A 525 5.42 -28.88 11.75
CA SER A 525 6.59 -29.70 11.45
C SER A 525 7.49 -29.79 12.68
N ALA A 526 7.60 -31.00 13.24
CA ALA A 526 8.40 -31.29 14.43
C ALA A 526 9.60 -32.17 14.05
N GLN A 527 10.76 -31.84 14.60
CA GLN A 527 12.03 -32.54 14.39
C GLN A 527 12.60 -32.94 15.76
N PRO A 528 12.42 -34.21 16.17
CA PRO A 528 13.11 -34.82 17.31
C PRO A 528 14.48 -35.33 16.87
N ASP A 529 15.51 -34.59 17.24
CA ASP A 529 16.92 -34.85 16.96
C ASP A 529 17.44 -36.12 17.70
N ASP A 530 18.72 -36.47 17.50
CA ASP A 530 19.46 -37.50 18.25
C ASP A 530 18.98 -38.97 18.19
N VAL A 531 18.16 -39.33 17.19
CA VAL A 531 17.69 -40.72 17.05
C VAL A 531 18.86 -41.70 16.82
N PHE A 532 18.84 -42.80 17.59
CA PHE A 532 19.85 -43.86 17.78
C PHE A 532 20.95 -43.63 18.83
N ILE A 533 21.12 -42.44 19.38
CA ILE A 533 22.09 -42.19 20.48
C ILE A 533 21.35 -41.91 21.82
N PRO A 534 22.03 -42.00 22.97
CA PRO A 534 21.45 -41.57 24.25
C PRO A 534 21.65 -40.08 24.47
N ASP A 535 20.60 -39.41 24.95
CA ASP A 535 20.69 -38.06 25.50
C ASP A 535 21.07 -38.12 26.98
N ASP A 536 21.97 -37.24 27.44
CA ASP A 536 22.18 -37.02 28.87
C ASP A 536 20.96 -36.28 29.46
N LEU A 537 20.43 -36.77 30.58
CA LEU A 537 19.20 -36.30 31.20
C LEU A 537 19.43 -35.32 32.36
N TRP A 538 18.47 -34.41 32.54
CA TRP A 538 18.36 -33.54 33.68
C TRP A 538 18.16 -34.32 34.99
N ASP A 539 18.92 -34.01 36.04
CA ASP A 539 18.66 -34.49 37.40
C ASP A 539 17.76 -33.49 38.17
N PRO A 540 16.52 -33.88 38.54
CA PRO A 540 15.64 -33.06 39.37
C PRO A 540 16.19 -32.78 40.78
N VAL A 541 17.18 -33.53 41.26
CA VAL A 541 17.79 -33.34 42.60
C VAL A 541 18.91 -32.31 42.55
N SER A 542 19.95 -32.52 41.75
CA SER A 542 21.09 -31.59 41.65
C SER A 542 20.79 -30.30 40.89
N LYS A 543 19.73 -30.30 40.05
CA LYS A 543 19.44 -29.24 39.07
C LYS A 543 20.57 -29.05 38.05
N THR A 544 21.07 -30.15 37.51
CA THR A 544 22.10 -30.19 36.45
C THR A 544 21.84 -31.34 35.49
N THR A 545 22.46 -31.32 34.30
CA THR A 545 22.55 -32.49 33.40
C THR A 545 23.88 -33.22 33.64
N PRO A 546 23.92 -34.41 34.28
CA PRO A 546 25.17 -35.09 34.60
C PRO A 546 25.78 -35.78 33.36
N LEU A 547 26.66 -35.06 32.65
CA LEU A 547 27.20 -35.49 31.37
C LEU A 547 27.90 -36.86 31.41
N ASN A 548 27.67 -37.69 30.39
CA ASN A 548 28.20 -39.05 30.22
C ASN A 548 27.88 -40.01 31.39
N ASN A 549 26.82 -39.76 32.16
CA ASN A 549 26.45 -40.60 33.30
C ASN A 549 25.39 -41.64 32.90
N ALA A 550 25.75 -42.92 32.99
CA ALA A 550 24.85 -44.02 32.62
C ALA A 550 23.52 -44.04 33.40
N ALA A 551 23.47 -43.49 34.62
CA ALA A 551 22.24 -43.40 35.41
C ALA A 551 21.34 -42.21 35.03
N PHE A 552 21.88 -41.21 34.33
CA PHE A 552 21.20 -39.99 33.90
C PHE A 552 21.31 -39.83 32.38
N ARG A 553 20.92 -40.86 31.63
CA ARG A 553 20.82 -40.81 30.18
C ARG A 553 19.70 -41.71 29.67
N HIS A 554 19.17 -41.44 28.49
CA HIS A 554 18.20 -42.30 27.84
C HIS A 554 18.39 -42.37 26.32
N ARG A 555 18.48 -43.59 25.80
CA ARG A 555 18.34 -43.92 24.37
C ARG A 555 16.99 -44.58 24.15
N ASN A 556 16.24 -44.17 23.14
CA ASN A 556 14.99 -44.85 22.81
C ASN A 556 15.23 -46.33 22.46
N ASN A 557 14.28 -47.19 22.82
CA ASN A 557 14.30 -48.63 22.56
C ASN A 557 13.09 -49.05 21.69
N ALA A 558 12.91 -50.36 21.46
CA ALA A 558 11.79 -50.87 20.67
C ALA A 558 10.40 -50.42 21.17
N THR A 559 10.25 -50.22 22.49
CA THR A 559 8.99 -49.82 23.11
C THR A 559 8.67 -48.38 22.78
N ASP A 560 9.63 -47.47 22.96
CA ASP A 560 9.48 -46.04 22.66
C ASP A 560 9.13 -45.84 21.17
N TYR A 561 9.88 -46.49 20.28
CA TYR A 561 9.69 -46.38 18.84
C TYR A 561 8.31 -46.89 18.38
N ASN A 562 7.91 -48.09 18.81
CA ASN A 562 6.61 -48.65 18.44
C ASN A 562 5.43 -47.82 19.00
N SER A 563 5.60 -47.24 20.19
CA SER A 563 4.62 -46.31 20.79
C SER A 563 4.49 -45.03 19.97
N LEU A 564 5.61 -44.46 19.50
CA LEU A 564 5.62 -43.29 18.64
C LEU A 564 4.95 -43.54 17.28
N VAL A 565 5.18 -44.73 16.68
CA VAL A 565 4.51 -45.15 15.44
C VAL A 565 3.00 -45.25 15.64
N ALA A 566 2.55 -45.87 16.74
CA ALA A 566 1.13 -45.99 17.08
C ALA A 566 0.48 -44.61 17.31
N TRP A 567 1.11 -43.74 18.11
CA TRP A 567 0.62 -42.39 18.38
C TRP A 567 0.51 -41.55 17.09
N GLN A 568 1.54 -41.53 16.24
CA GLN A 568 1.47 -40.76 14.99
C GLN A 568 0.35 -41.28 14.07
N THR A 569 0.18 -42.60 13.99
CA THR A 569 -0.91 -43.23 13.22
C THR A 569 -2.28 -42.81 13.76
N ALA A 570 -2.45 -42.76 15.08
CA ALA A 570 -3.68 -42.27 15.71
C ALA A 570 -3.93 -40.77 15.43
N LEU A 571 -2.89 -39.94 15.41
CA LEU A 571 -3.01 -38.52 15.09
C LEU A 571 -3.33 -38.29 13.59
N GLN A 572 -2.76 -39.11 12.70
CA GLN A 572 -3.05 -39.09 11.26
C GLN A 572 -4.48 -39.55 10.92
N ALA A 573 -5.14 -40.33 11.78
CA ALA A 573 -6.53 -40.76 11.57
C ALA A 573 -7.55 -39.59 11.59
N ASN A 574 -7.17 -38.43 12.15
CA ASN A 574 -7.99 -37.22 12.07
C ASN A 574 -7.72 -36.45 10.76
N SER A 575 -8.78 -36.09 10.02
CA SER A 575 -8.68 -35.43 8.71
C SER A 575 -7.96 -34.07 8.73
N GLN A 576 -7.91 -33.37 9.86
CA GLN A 576 -7.13 -32.13 9.97
C GLN A 576 -5.62 -32.39 10.14
N THR A 577 -5.22 -33.58 10.60
CA THR A 577 -3.82 -33.97 10.85
C THR A 577 -3.33 -35.15 10.01
N ALA A 578 -4.11 -35.61 9.04
CA ALA A 578 -3.77 -36.72 8.13
C ALA A 578 -2.46 -36.51 7.32
N ALA A 579 -2.02 -35.26 7.16
CA ALA A 579 -0.74 -34.91 6.50
C ALA A 579 0.40 -34.62 7.51
N PHE A 580 0.22 -34.92 8.80
CA PHE A 580 1.27 -34.82 9.81
C PHE A 580 2.30 -35.95 9.66
N SER A 581 3.58 -35.64 9.82
CA SER A 581 4.65 -36.63 9.94
C SER A 581 5.82 -36.00 10.69
N LEU A 582 6.35 -36.70 11.68
CA LEU A 582 7.68 -36.38 12.20
C LEU A 582 8.72 -36.53 11.09
N GLU A 583 9.79 -35.75 11.21
CA GLU A 583 11.03 -35.93 10.46
C GLU A 583 12.12 -36.10 11.50
N LEU A 584 12.81 -37.25 11.48
CA LEU A 584 13.75 -37.69 12.51
C LEU A 584 15.20 -37.48 12.01
N PRO A 585 15.93 -36.49 12.55
CA PRO A 585 17.38 -36.46 12.48
C PRO A 585 17.96 -37.64 13.27
N PHE A 586 18.92 -38.35 12.66
CA PHE A 586 19.47 -39.58 13.23
C PHE A 586 21.00 -39.64 13.14
N ASN A 587 21.60 -40.39 14.07
CA ASN A 587 23.04 -40.59 14.22
C ASN A 587 23.41 -42.06 14.07
N GLY A 588 23.85 -42.43 12.86
CA GLY A 588 24.05 -43.81 12.45
C GLY A 588 25.07 -44.62 13.26
N VAL A 589 25.95 -43.97 14.05
CA VAL A 589 26.86 -44.68 14.96
C VAL A 589 26.12 -45.53 15.99
N GLY A 590 24.92 -45.10 16.38
CA GLY A 590 24.08 -45.81 17.34
C GLY A 590 23.23 -46.93 16.73
N TYR A 591 23.27 -47.14 15.41
CA TYR A 591 22.46 -48.16 14.74
C TYR A 591 23.07 -49.56 14.87
N ASN A 592 22.29 -50.52 15.36
CA ASN A 592 22.68 -51.91 15.56
C ASN A 592 23.95 -52.02 16.41
N THR A 593 24.03 -51.15 17.42
CA THR A 593 25.22 -50.99 18.26
C THR A 593 25.30 -52.07 19.33
N VAL A 594 26.54 -52.45 19.68
CA VAL A 594 26.86 -53.32 20.82
C VAL A 594 27.66 -52.58 21.88
N ASP A 595 27.90 -51.28 21.68
CA ASP A 595 28.65 -50.45 22.60
C ASP A 595 27.76 -50.05 23.79
N ALA A 596 28.16 -50.48 24.98
CA ALA A 596 27.53 -50.09 26.23
C ALA A 596 27.60 -48.57 26.49
N GLY A 597 28.44 -47.83 25.76
CA GLY A 597 28.43 -46.38 25.68
C GLY A 597 27.13 -45.79 25.10
N TYR A 598 26.47 -46.49 24.17
CA TYR A 598 25.23 -46.02 23.54
C TYR A 598 23.95 -46.65 24.11
N LEU A 599 24.00 -47.89 24.61
CA LEU A 599 22.82 -48.58 25.18
C LEU A 599 22.36 -47.98 26.53
N ASN A 600 21.09 -48.20 26.94
CA ASN A 600 20.66 -47.78 28.28
C ASN A 600 21.38 -48.58 29.38
N GLN A 601 21.38 -48.06 30.62
CA GLN A 601 21.99 -48.78 31.74
C GLN A 601 21.32 -50.15 31.95
N GLY A 602 22.13 -51.22 31.90
CA GLY A 602 21.67 -52.60 32.05
C GLY A 602 21.20 -53.27 30.76
N GLU A 603 21.05 -52.53 29.65
CA GLU A 603 20.81 -53.12 28.33
C GLU A 603 22.13 -53.70 27.76
N THR A 604 22.02 -54.82 27.06
CA THR A 604 23.15 -55.52 26.40
C THR A 604 22.89 -55.80 24.92
N VAL A 605 21.72 -55.42 24.41
CA VAL A 605 21.25 -55.67 23.05
C VAL A 605 20.49 -54.45 22.55
N ASP A 606 20.82 -53.97 21.34
CA ASP A 606 20.06 -52.93 20.68
C ASP A 606 18.70 -53.45 20.18
N THR A 607 17.62 -53.01 20.82
CA THR A 607 16.24 -53.33 20.42
C THR A 607 15.64 -52.28 19.48
N LEU A 608 16.21 -51.08 19.40
CA LEU A 608 15.70 -49.99 18.56
C LEU A 608 15.91 -50.30 17.07
N SER A 609 17.13 -50.66 16.65
CA SER A 609 17.41 -50.92 15.23
C SER A 609 16.58 -52.04 14.60
N PRO A 610 16.27 -53.16 15.29
CA PRO A 610 15.23 -54.09 14.86
C PRO A 610 13.87 -53.42 14.62
N ALA A 611 13.31 -52.70 15.61
CA ALA A 611 12.00 -52.07 15.48
C ALA A 611 11.93 -51.02 14.36
N VAL A 612 13.03 -50.27 14.15
CA VAL A 612 13.17 -49.36 13.02
C VAL A 612 13.24 -50.09 11.68
N ARG A 613 13.90 -51.25 11.59
CA ARG A 613 13.90 -52.08 10.36
C ARG A 613 12.53 -52.67 10.03
N ASP A 614 11.69 -52.90 11.04
CA ASP A 614 10.33 -53.41 10.83
C ASP A 614 9.38 -52.30 10.33
N ASN A 615 9.62 -51.04 10.68
CA ASN A 615 8.80 -49.89 10.27
C ASN A 615 9.58 -48.67 9.71
N PRO A 616 10.55 -48.84 8.78
CA PRO A 616 11.57 -47.84 8.45
C PRO A 616 11.02 -46.60 7.74
N ASN A 617 9.75 -46.62 7.35
CA ASN A 617 9.05 -45.56 6.63
C ASN A 617 7.85 -44.99 7.39
N ALA A 618 7.73 -45.29 8.70
CA ALA A 618 6.76 -44.64 9.57
C ALA A 618 7.03 -43.14 9.75
N PHE A 619 8.28 -42.71 9.54
CA PHE A 619 8.72 -41.32 9.64
C PHE A 619 9.58 -40.94 8.44
N ARG A 620 9.80 -39.62 8.29
CA ARG A 620 10.83 -39.09 7.39
C ARG A 620 12.17 -39.09 8.11
N TRP A 621 13.26 -39.15 7.35
CA TRP A 621 14.61 -39.22 7.91
C TRP A 621 15.53 -38.15 7.31
N ILE A 622 16.37 -37.57 8.15
CA ILE A 622 17.30 -36.50 7.77
C ILE A 622 18.65 -36.71 8.44
N ASN A 623 19.72 -36.31 7.78
CA ASN A 623 21.08 -36.54 8.28
C ASN A 623 21.36 -35.63 9.49
N HIS A 624 21.82 -36.21 10.62
CA HIS A 624 22.25 -35.47 11.82
C HIS A 624 23.73 -35.63 12.16
N THR A 625 24.56 -35.96 11.16
CA THR A 625 25.92 -36.51 11.28
C THR A 625 25.97 -37.95 11.80
N TRP A 626 27.13 -38.60 11.62
CA TRP A 626 27.33 -39.97 12.06
C TRP A 626 27.20 -40.15 13.58
N ASP A 627 27.80 -39.25 14.36
CA ASP A 627 28.15 -39.46 15.77
C ASP A 627 28.05 -38.18 16.63
N HIS A 628 27.17 -37.25 16.24
CA HIS A 628 26.91 -35.96 16.92
C HIS A 628 28.18 -35.15 17.26
N THR A 629 29.26 -35.28 16.47
CA THR A 629 30.45 -34.45 16.68
C THR A 629 30.18 -33.01 16.27
N SER A 630 30.33 -32.06 17.22
CA SER A 630 30.26 -30.63 16.95
C SER A 630 31.13 -30.21 15.76
N LEU A 631 30.56 -29.35 14.92
CA LEU A 631 31.14 -28.87 13.67
C LEU A 631 31.80 -27.48 13.82
N ASP A 632 31.87 -26.92 15.02
CA ASP A 632 32.48 -25.63 15.29
C ASP A 632 34.02 -25.69 15.37
N PRO A 633 34.74 -24.57 15.12
CA PRO A 633 36.20 -24.57 14.99
C PRO A 633 36.97 -24.95 16.27
N GLY A 634 36.30 -24.93 17.43
CA GLY A 634 36.87 -25.31 18.73
C GLY A 634 36.56 -26.76 19.17
N GLY A 635 35.86 -27.54 18.35
CA GLY A 635 35.52 -28.93 18.63
C GLY A 635 36.66 -29.89 18.24
N ALA A 636 36.30 -31.10 17.80
CA ALA A 636 37.26 -32.01 17.17
C ALA A 636 37.88 -31.34 15.93
N ALA A 637 39.16 -31.63 15.65
CA ALA A 637 39.90 -31.06 14.52
C ALA A 637 39.44 -31.62 13.16
N LEU A 638 38.21 -31.30 12.77
CA LEU A 638 37.57 -31.74 11.54
C LEU A 638 37.98 -30.86 10.36
N ASN A 639 38.38 -31.52 9.28
CA ASN A 639 38.62 -30.93 7.97
C ASN A 639 37.47 -31.29 6.99
N VAL A 640 37.49 -30.72 5.79
CA VAL A 640 36.46 -30.94 4.76
C VAL A 640 36.22 -32.43 4.49
N THR A 641 37.28 -33.23 4.39
CA THR A 641 37.22 -34.68 4.13
C THR A 641 36.55 -35.43 5.27
N THR A 642 36.95 -35.17 6.52
CA THR A 642 36.43 -35.88 7.70
C THR A 642 34.98 -35.49 8.03
N MET A 643 34.58 -34.23 7.81
CA MET A 643 33.17 -33.83 7.87
C MET A 643 32.33 -34.54 6.80
N LYS A 644 32.78 -34.53 5.53
CA LYS A 644 32.10 -35.24 4.44
C LYS A 644 32.01 -36.75 4.70
N GLN A 645 33.02 -37.36 5.31
CA GLN A 645 32.98 -38.76 5.69
C GLN A 645 31.89 -39.05 6.73
N LYS A 646 31.74 -38.22 7.77
CA LYS A 646 30.65 -38.34 8.75
C LYS A 646 29.27 -38.15 8.09
N PHE A 647 29.13 -37.23 7.12
CA PHE A 647 27.89 -37.06 6.37
C PHE A 647 27.60 -38.29 5.48
N GLN A 648 28.63 -38.86 4.84
CA GLN A 648 28.53 -39.99 3.93
C GLN A 648 28.19 -41.29 4.67
N LEU A 649 28.85 -41.60 5.79
CA LEU A 649 28.53 -42.80 6.61
C LEU A 649 27.05 -42.84 7.00
N ASN A 650 26.49 -41.70 7.41
CA ASN A 650 25.10 -41.58 7.80
C ASN A 650 24.14 -41.73 6.60
N HIS A 651 24.55 -41.25 5.42
CA HIS A 651 23.82 -41.41 4.16
C HIS A 651 23.87 -42.85 3.62
N ASP A 652 25.01 -43.53 3.74
CA ASP A 652 25.18 -44.94 3.37
C ASP A 652 24.26 -45.83 4.20
N LEU A 653 24.13 -45.54 5.50
CA LEU A 653 23.20 -46.24 6.38
C LEU A 653 21.74 -46.01 5.94
N ALA A 654 21.33 -44.76 5.72
CA ALA A 654 19.96 -44.43 5.30
C ALA A 654 19.55 -45.05 3.96
N THR A 655 20.52 -45.34 3.09
CA THR A 655 20.29 -45.91 1.75
C THR A 655 20.52 -47.41 1.67
N GLY A 656 20.84 -48.08 2.79
CA GLY A 656 21.11 -49.53 2.83
C GLY A 656 22.43 -49.93 2.18
N LEU A 657 23.33 -48.98 1.94
CA LEU A 657 24.71 -49.23 1.50
C LEU A 657 25.62 -49.65 2.67
N SER A 658 25.19 -49.38 3.91
CA SER A 658 25.83 -49.86 5.14
C SER A 658 24.79 -50.26 6.19
N GLY A 659 25.25 -50.66 7.39
CA GLY A 659 24.43 -51.29 8.43
C GLY A 659 24.31 -52.79 8.24
N THR A 660 24.29 -53.56 9.33
CA THR A 660 24.15 -55.02 9.28
C THR A 660 23.31 -55.54 10.45
N PRO A 661 22.08 -56.03 10.21
CA PRO A 661 21.34 -56.00 8.94
C PRO A 661 21.15 -54.57 8.39
N PRO A 662 21.07 -54.37 7.06
CA PRO A 662 20.85 -53.05 6.48
C PRO A 662 19.44 -52.52 6.77
N VAL A 663 19.28 -51.20 6.64
CA VAL A 663 17.99 -50.50 6.68
C VAL A 663 17.88 -49.58 5.46
N MET A 664 16.67 -49.31 4.98
CA MET A 664 16.45 -48.36 3.87
C MET A 664 15.30 -47.41 4.22
N PHE A 665 15.64 -46.13 4.34
CA PHE A 665 14.71 -45.05 4.60
C PHE A 665 14.22 -44.45 3.26
N SER A 666 13.10 -44.92 2.73
CA SER A 666 12.56 -44.41 1.45
C SER A 666 12.15 -42.94 1.51
N GLN A 667 11.91 -42.42 2.72
CA GLN A 667 11.61 -41.01 3.00
C GLN A 667 12.83 -40.24 3.54
N TYR A 668 14.05 -40.66 3.19
CA TYR A 668 15.29 -39.94 3.51
C TYR A 668 15.56 -38.78 2.54
N ASN A 669 16.03 -37.64 3.06
CA ASN A 669 16.41 -36.49 2.23
C ASN A 669 17.91 -36.14 2.31
N LYS A 670 18.68 -36.51 1.28
CA LYS A 670 20.11 -36.15 1.17
C LYS A 670 20.38 -34.65 1.12
N ASN A 671 19.44 -33.84 0.62
CA ASN A 671 19.65 -32.41 0.38
C ASN A 671 19.43 -31.56 1.64
N ALA A 672 18.95 -32.15 2.73
CA ALA A 672 18.69 -31.48 4.00
C ALA A 672 19.55 -32.06 5.12
N PHE A 673 19.90 -31.22 6.10
CA PHE A 673 20.79 -31.57 7.19
C PHE A 673 20.42 -30.80 8.46
N VAL A 674 20.39 -31.49 9.59
CA VAL A 674 20.30 -30.86 10.91
C VAL A 674 21.69 -30.93 11.51
N GLN A 675 22.26 -29.79 11.89
CA GLN A 675 23.59 -29.75 12.49
C GLN A 675 23.52 -30.14 13.98
N PRO A 676 24.43 -31.00 14.48
CA PRO A 676 24.53 -31.29 15.92
C PRO A 676 24.76 -29.98 16.67
N ASP A 677 24.05 -29.73 17.77
CA ASP A 677 24.05 -28.45 18.53
C ASP A 677 23.73 -27.17 17.74
N ILE A 678 23.25 -27.27 16.48
CA ILE A 678 23.21 -26.17 15.50
C ILE A 678 24.62 -25.59 15.20
N SER A 679 25.66 -26.41 15.39
CA SER A 679 27.08 -26.07 15.17
C SER A 679 27.45 -25.90 13.69
N GLY A 680 28.66 -25.40 13.45
CA GLY A 680 29.29 -25.26 12.13
C GLY A 680 28.91 -24.01 11.36
N LEU A 681 27.87 -23.28 11.77
CA LEU A 681 27.40 -22.07 11.08
C LEU A 681 28.48 -20.96 11.00
N GLU A 682 29.42 -20.93 11.93
CA GLU A 682 30.57 -20.00 11.93
C GLU A 682 31.87 -20.65 11.38
N ASN A 683 31.85 -21.95 11.07
CA ASN A 683 33.00 -22.69 10.58
C ASN A 683 33.07 -22.69 9.03
N PRO A 684 34.06 -22.03 8.40
CA PRO A 684 34.20 -22.04 6.93
C PRO A 684 34.47 -23.44 6.36
N VAL A 685 35.07 -24.35 7.13
CA VAL A 685 35.32 -25.75 6.73
C VAL A 685 34.01 -26.52 6.60
N PHE A 686 33.06 -26.30 7.53
CA PHE A 686 31.72 -26.88 7.45
C PHE A 686 31.00 -26.44 6.19
N TRP A 687 31.00 -25.14 5.89
CA TRP A 687 30.33 -24.63 4.68
C TRP A 687 30.86 -25.25 3.39
N GLN A 688 32.17 -25.45 3.28
CA GLN A 688 32.76 -26.16 2.16
C GLN A 688 32.31 -27.63 2.13
N ALA A 689 32.43 -28.35 3.25
CA ALA A 689 32.04 -29.76 3.36
C ALA A 689 30.56 -29.99 3.01
N ALA A 690 29.67 -29.13 3.50
CA ALA A 690 28.23 -29.18 3.24
C ALA A 690 27.90 -28.93 1.75
N GLN A 691 28.54 -27.93 1.12
CA GLN A 691 28.39 -27.66 -0.31
C GLN A 691 28.89 -28.81 -1.17
N GLU A 692 30.05 -29.39 -0.84
CA GLU A 692 30.64 -30.52 -1.58
C GLU A 692 29.89 -31.85 -1.38
N PHE A 693 29.25 -32.06 -0.23
CA PHE A 693 28.40 -33.23 -0.01
C PHE A 693 27.05 -33.13 -0.75
N GLY A 694 26.59 -31.90 -1.00
CA GLY A 694 25.37 -31.61 -1.75
C GLY A 694 24.19 -31.10 -0.91
N PHE A 695 24.41 -30.71 0.36
CA PHE A 695 23.36 -30.10 1.17
C PHE A 695 22.88 -28.78 0.54
N ARG A 696 21.58 -28.52 0.67
CA ARG A 696 20.88 -27.32 0.16
C ARG A 696 20.07 -26.61 1.23
N TYR A 697 19.68 -27.33 2.28
CA TYR A 697 18.80 -26.84 3.33
C TYR A 697 19.36 -27.21 4.71
N ILE A 698 19.85 -26.21 5.45
CA ILE A 698 20.32 -26.39 6.83
C ILE A 698 19.57 -25.45 7.77
N LEU A 699 19.70 -25.62 9.08
CA LEU A 699 18.93 -24.87 10.07
C LEU A 699 19.75 -23.75 10.74
N MET A 700 19.03 -22.85 11.39
CA MET A 700 19.54 -21.98 12.45
C MET A 700 18.56 -21.95 13.63
N ASP A 701 19.06 -21.63 14.81
CA ASP A 701 18.26 -21.42 16.01
C ASP A 701 17.71 -19.98 16.04
N THR A 702 16.39 -19.83 16.13
CA THR A 702 15.74 -18.50 16.20
C THR A 702 15.94 -17.76 17.53
N SER A 703 16.43 -18.43 18.58
CA SER A 703 16.82 -17.77 19.83
C SER A 703 18.23 -17.16 19.80
N LYS A 704 19.08 -17.57 18.85
CA LYS A 704 20.48 -17.13 18.73
C LYS A 704 20.65 -15.99 17.71
N THR A 705 21.67 -15.17 17.94
CA THR A 705 22.21 -14.21 16.96
C THR A 705 23.47 -14.78 16.34
N TYR A 706 23.72 -14.51 15.06
CA TYR A 706 24.87 -15.03 14.31
C TYR A 706 25.54 -13.92 13.49
N ASP A 707 26.88 -13.88 13.47
CA ASP A 707 27.65 -12.75 12.91
C ASP A 707 27.53 -12.57 11.39
N PHE A 708 27.23 -13.64 10.64
CA PHE A 708 26.99 -13.55 9.19
C PHE A 708 25.65 -12.87 8.83
N ARG A 709 24.87 -12.46 9.83
CA ARG A 709 23.65 -11.67 9.66
C ARG A 709 23.94 -10.20 10.02
N PRO A 710 23.83 -9.24 9.07
CA PRO A 710 23.81 -7.83 9.45
C PRO A 710 22.66 -7.61 10.44
N ALA A 711 22.98 -7.04 11.59
CA ALA A 711 22.06 -6.99 12.72
C ALA A 711 20.78 -6.17 12.42
N ILE A 712 19.74 -6.40 13.24
CA ILE A 712 18.55 -5.54 13.38
C ILE A 712 17.49 -5.58 12.24
N SER A 713 17.21 -6.75 11.63
CA SER A 713 15.93 -6.93 10.91
C SER A 713 15.29 -8.29 11.18
N PRO A 714 14.03 -8.37 11.67
CA PRO A 714 13.35 -9.64 11.91
C PRO A 714 13.17 -10.41 10.60
N ILE A 715 13.33 -11.73 10.64
CA ILE A 715 13.16 -12.56 9.46
C ILE A 715 11.70 -12.48 9.01
N ALA A 716 11.47 -12.13 7.75
CA ALA A 716 10.12 -12.00 7.21
C ALA A 716 9.38 -13.35 7.27
N PRO A 717 8.06 -13.38 7.51
CA PRO A 717 7.30 -14.62 7.64
C PRO A 717 7.54 -15.58 6.46
N ASN A 718 7.79 -16.85 6.78
CA ASN A 718 8.08 -17.89 5.79
C ASN A 718 9.27 -17.57 4.86
N THR A 719 10.34 -16.95 5.38
CA THR A 719 11.59 -16.77 4.65
C THR A 719 12.79 -17.34 5.41
N GLY A 720 13.81 -17.74 4.66
CA GLY A 720 15.15 -18.01 5.18
C GLY A 720 16.14 -17.00 4.59
N PHE A 721 17.42 -17.35 4.55
CA PHE A 721 18.43 -16.58 3.85
C PHE A 721 19.53 -17.50 3.31
N TYR A 722 20.11 -17.13 2.16
CA TYR A 722 21.19 -17.93 1.58
C TYR A 722 22.52 -17.61 2.25
N SER A 723 23.36 -18.65 2.45
CA SER A 723 24.74 -18.53 2.92
C SER A 723 25.45 -17.35 2.26
N SER A 724 26.08 -16.46 3.04
CA SER A 724 26.48 -15.12 2.58
C SER A 724 27.51 -15.10 1.45
N ARG A 725 28.34 -16.15 1.35
CA ARG A 725 29.36 -16.31 0.29
C ARG A 725 28.84 -17.23 -0.81
N ASP A 726 28.86 -16.74 -2.05
CA ASP A 726 28.52 -17.52 -3.25
C ASP A 726 29.54 -18.63 -3.55
N THR A 727 30.72 -18.61 -2.92
CA THR A 727 31.82 -19.54 -3.22
C THR A 727 32.63 -19.92 -1.98
N PHE A 728 32.21 -20.96 -1.25
CA PHE A 728 33.20 -21.83 -0.59
C PHE A 728 33.74 -22.83 -1.61
N VAL A 729 32.88 -23.31 -2.51
CA VAL A 729 33.27 -23.94 -3.78
C VAL A 729 32.63 -23.16 -4.95
N PRO A 730 33.42 -22.50 -5.82
CA PRO A 730 32.90 -21.85 -7.02
C PRO A 730 32.07 -22.79 -7.91
N GLY A 731 30.90 -22.32 -8.35
CA GLY A 731 29.98 -23.08 -9.20
C GLY A 731 28.95 -23.95 -8.44
N ASN A 732 29.11 -24.18 -7.13
CA ASN A 732 28.11 -24.88 -6.34
C ASN A 732 26.95 -23.95 -5.93
N PRO A 733 25.67 -24.40 -6.02
CA PRO A 733 24.54 -23.62 -5.53
C PRO A 733 24.65 -23.32 -4.02
N ARG A 734 24.27 -22.09 -3.63
CA ARG A 734 24.21 -21.64 -2.24
C ARG A 734 23.32 -22.54 -1.38
N ILE A 735 23.64 -22.62 -0.10
CA ILE A 735 22.80 -23.29 0.90
C ILE A 735 21.78 -22.28 1.43
N LEU A 736 20.51 -22.69 1.54
CA LEU A 736 19.47 -21.93 2.22
C LEU A 736 19.46 -22.30 3.70
N ILE A 737 19.52 -21.29 4.55
CA ILE A 737 19.45 -21.40 6.01
C ILE A 737 18.00 -21.16 6.42
N ILE A 738 17.43 -22.15 7.10
CA ILE A 738 16.02 -22.24 7.50
C ILE A 738 15.92 -21.94 9.01
N PRO A 739 15.08 -20.99 9.43
CA PRO A 739 14.83 -20.76 10.85
C PRO A 739 14.10 -21.96 11.52
N ARG A 740 14.68 -22.52 12.59
CA ARG A 740 14.03 -23.48 13.50
C ARG A 740 13.59 -22.79 14.79
N TYR A 741 12.42 -23.15 15.31
CA TYR A 741 12.00 -22.72 16.64
C TYR A 741 12.53 -23.67 17.71
N PRO A 742 13.30 -23.20 18.70
CA PRO A 742 13.50 -23.95 19.94
C PRO A 742 12.16 -24.01 20.69
N THR A 743 12.01 -24.99 21.56
CA THR A 743 10.86 -25.12 22.45
C THR A 743 11.34 -25.22 23.90
N ASN A 744 10.46 -24.95 24.87
CA ASN A 744 10.78 -25.20 26.27
C ASN A 744 10.58 -26.67 26.67
N LEU A 745 10.30 -27.57 25.73
CA LEU A 745 10.47 -29.01 25.94
C LEU A 745 11.94 -29.34 25.64
N TYR A 746 12.76 -29.32 26.70
CA TYR A 746 14.21 -29.32 26.60
C TYR A 746 14.78 -30.65 26.07
N TYR A 747 16.02 -30.64 25.58
CA TYR A 747 16.65 -31.83 24.97
C TYR A 747 16.87 -32.98 25.96
N ASN A 748 17.15 -32.62 27.20
CA ASN A 748 17.58 -33.43 28.32
C ASN A 748 16.42 -33.89 29.24
N VAL A 749 15.16 -33.85 28.78
CA VAL A 749 14.01 -34.29 29.59
C VAL A 749 13.19 -35.37 28.90
N SER A 750 12.88 -36.42 29.66
CA SER A 750 12.21 -37.64 29.22
C SER A 750 10.96 -37.98 30.06
N THR A 751 10.81 -37.40 31.26
CA THR A 751 9.64 -37.60 32.12
C THR A 751 8.99 -36.28 32.57
N PRO A 752 7.70 -36.28 32.97
CA PRO A 752 7.03 -35.08 33.47
C PRO A 752 7.73 -34.42 34.67
N ALA A 753 8.36 -35.21 35.54
CA ALA A 753 9.07 -34.71 36.72
C ALA A 753 10.38 -33.98 36.35
N GLU A 754 11.12 -34.50 35.36
CA GLU A 754 12.30 -33.83 34.79
C GLU A 754 11.91 -32.48 34.19
N TRP A 755 10.89 -32.47 33.32
CA TRP A 755 10.46 -31.24 32.65
C TRP A 755 9.92 -30.18 33.62
N VAL A 756 9.07 -30.55 34.59
CA VAL A 756 8.62 -29.64 35.66
C VAL A 756 9.80 -29.08 36.46
N SER A 757 10.79 -29.91 36.76
CA SER A 757 11.97 -29.45 37.52
C SER A 757 12.80 -28.44 36.75
N GLU A 758 13.13 -28.71 35.49
CA GLU A 758 14.00 -27.83 34.70
C GLU A 758 13.27 -26.53 34.32
N TYR A 759 11.99 -26.63 33.95
CA TYR A 759 11.17 -25.46 33.64
C TYR A 759 11.07 -24.50 34.83
N ASN A 760 10.90 -25.04 36.05
CA ASN A 760 10.88 -24.21 37.26
C ASN A 760 12.29 -23.77 37.71
N HIS A 761 13.35 -24.49 37.34
CA HIS A 761 14.73 -23.99 37.49
C HIS A 761 14.96 -22.72 36.66
N PHE A 762 14.36 -22.58 35.47
CA PHE A 762 14.41 -21.34 34.70
C PHE A 762 13.37 -20.29 35.14
N PHE A 763 12.10 -20.66 35.25
CA PHE A 763 10.98 -19.70 35.33
C PHE A 763 10.13 -19.77 36.62
N GLY A 764 10.47 -20.66 37.55
CA GLY A 764 9.75 -20.86 38.81
C GLY A 764 9.91 -19.70 39.80
N ALA A 765 9.40 -19.89 41.02
CA ALA A 765 9.46 -18.89 42.09
C ALA A 765 10.89 -18.49 42.48
N ALA A 766 11.84 -19.42 42.34
CA ALA A 766 13.27 -19.22 42.56
C ALA A 766 14.09 -19.47 41.26
N GLY A 767 13.47 -19.26 40.10
CA GLY A 767 14.09 -19.52 38.80
C GLY A 767 15.26 -18.60 38.47
N VAL A 768 16.23 -19.11 37.69
CA VAL A 768 17.45 -18.38 37.32
C VAL A 768 17.22 -17.30 36.26
N VAL A 769 16.09 -17.34 35.53
CA VAL A 769 15.70 -16.29 34.57
C VAL A 769 14.88 -15.23 35.30
N PRO A 770 15.36 -13.98 35.44
CA PRO A 770 14.61 -12.94 36.13
C PRO A 770 13.33 -12.59 35.38
N PRO A 771 12.20 -12.36 36.08
CA PRO A 771 10.94 -11.96 35.46
C PRO A 771 11.01 -10.55 34.84
N PRO A 772 10.04 -10.18 33.97
CA PRO A 772 9.97 -8.84 33.38
C PRO A 772 9.95 -7.72 34.43
N PRO A 773 10.53 -6.54 34.15
CA PRO A 773 10.53 -5.42 35.09
C PRO A 773 9.13 -5.08 35.62
N GLY A 774 9.01 -5.02 36.95
CA GLY A 774 7.73 -4.79 37.63
C GLY A 774 6.93 -6.06 37.97
N GLN A 775 7.47 -7.26 37.69
CA GLN A 775 6.90 -8.54 38.13
C GLN A 775 7.85 -9.24 39.12
N THR A 776 7.30 -9.97 40.09
CA THR A 776 8.06 -10.74 41.09
C THR A 776 8.29 -12.20 40.71
N SER A 777 7.58 -12.70 39.69
CA SER A 777 7.73 -14.03 39.11
C SER A 777 7.18 -14.03 37.68
N TRP A 778 7.56 -15.02 36.86
CA TRP A 778 7.05 -15.15 35.49
C TRP A 778 5.56 -15.54 35.44
N PHE A 779 5.14 -16.43 36.35
CA PHE A 779 3.86 -17.12 36.28
C PHE A 779 3.09 -17.18 37.61
N GLY A 780 3.48 -16.38 38.60
CA GLY A 780 2.88 -16.40 39.95
C GLY A 780 3.53 -17.40 40.93
N GLY A 781 4.50 -18.19 40.46
CA GLY A 781 5.22 -19.19 41.25
C GLY A 781 5.75 -20.32 40.36
N ASP A 782 6.04 -21.47 40.98
CA ASP A 782 6.35 -22.70 40.27
C ASP A 782 5.13 -23.20 39.48
N SER A 783 5.36 -23.69 38.26
CA SER A 783 4.33 -24.24 37.38
C SER A 783 4.20 -25.75 37.55
N THR A 784 2.97 -26.27 37.51
CA THR A 784 2.71 -27.73 37.40
C THR A 784 2.93 -28.22 35.97
N TYR A 785 2.96 -29.54 35.77
CA TYR A 785 3.07 -30.16 34.45
C TYR A 785 1.96 -29.69 33.50
N GLU A 786 0.71 -29.64 33.97
CA GLU A 786 -0.46 -29.22 33.20
C GLU A 786 -0.38 -27.73 32.82
N GLN A 787 0.15 -26.90 33.70
CA GLN A 787 0.34 -25.46 33.44
C GLN A 787 1.46 -25.21 32.42
N ILE A 788 2.53 -26.00 32.44
CA ILE A 788 3.59 -25.98 31.43
C ILE A 788 3.01 -26.46 30.10
N LEU A 789 2.34 -27.61 30.09
CA LEU A 789 1.71 -28.19 28.90
C LEU A 789 0.70 -27.24 28.25
N ASP A 790 -0.16 -26.58 29.03
CA ASP A 790 -1.09 -25.58 28.55
C ASP A 790 -0.36 -24.38 27.93
N ARG A 791 0.65 -23.85 28.61
CA ARG A 791 1.39 -22.65 28.17
C ARG A 791 2.21 -22.89 26.91
N GLU A 792 3.00 -23.96 26.88
CA GLU A 792 3.87 -24.27 25.74
C GLU A 792 3.06 -24.74 24.51
N SER A 793 1.94 -25.44 24.72
CA SER A 793 1.00 -25.72 23.61
C SER A 793 0.33 -24.45 23.06
N GLU A 794 0.10 -23.41 23.88
CA GLU A 794 -0.37 -22.11 23.38
C GLU A 794 0.72 -21.39 22.56
N VAL A 795 2.00 -21.52 22.92
CA VAL A 795 3.13 -20.97 22.14
C VAL A 795 3.21 -21.62 20.75
N LEU A 796 3.23 -22.95 20.68
CA LEU A 796 3.30 -23.68 19.40
C LEU A 796 2.05 -23.44 18.54
N LEU A 797 0.87 -23.39 19.15
CA LEU A 797 -0.37 -22.99 18.47
C LEU A 797 -0.23 -21.60 17.81
N ARG A 798 0.34 -20.61 18.51
CA ARG A 798 0.54 -19.27 17.92
C ARG A 798 1.44 -19.30 16.68
N TYR A 799 2.42 -20.21 16.57
CA TYR A 799 3.18 -20.39 15.33
C TYR A 799 2.33 -20.93 14.18
N MET A 800 1.45 -21.91 14.45
CA MET A 800 0.47 -22.41 13.47
C MET A 800 -0.47 -21.30 12.99
N LEU A 801 -0.98 -20.48 13.93
CA LEU A 801 -1.91 -19.38 13.67
C LEU A 801 -1.25 -18.18 12.95
N LYS A 802 0.08 -18.06 12.98
CA LYS A 802 0.88 -17.12 12.16
C LYS A 802 1.28 -17.70 10.80
N TYR A 803 0.82 -18.91 10.48
CA TYR A 803 1.07 -19.59 9.20
C TYR A 803 2.56 -19.85 8.94
N ASN A 804 3.35 -20.04 10.00
CA ASN A 804 4.79 -20.17 9.88
C ASN A 804 5.20 -21.63 9.63
N ALA A 805 5.92 -21.86 8.52
CA ALA A 805 6.45 -23.14 8.09
C ALA A 805 7.75 -23.58 8.80
N ASN A 806 8.35 -22.73 9.65
CA ASN A 806 9.51 -23.10 10.48
C ASN A 806 9.27 -24.43 11.22
N SER A 807 10.25 -25.33 11.22
CA SER A 807 10.21 -26.53 12.06
C SER A 807 10.41 -26.21 13.54
N TRP A 808 10.01 -27.14 14.40
CA TRP A 808 10.14 -27.07 15.86
C TRP A 808 11.13 -28.13 16.35
N MET A 809 12.02 -27.72 17.27
CA MET A 809 13.09 -28.54 17.82
C MET A 809 12.64 -29.35 19.03
N PHE A 810 12.93 -30.65 19.00
CA PHE A 810 12.78 -31.65 20.06
C PHE A 810 13.97 -32.62 19.97
N HIS A 811 14.09 -33.59 20.88
CA HIS A 811 15.19 -34.56 20.90
C HIS A 811 14.69 -35.95 21.29
N ALA A 812 15.52 -36.99 21.15
CA ALA A 812 15.16 -38.39 21.36
C ALA A 812 14.61 -38.67 22.77
N ALA A 813 15.15 -38.02 23.81
CA ALA A 813 14.64 -38.10 25.18
C ALA A 813 13.15 -37.80 25.29
N ASN A 814 12.65 -36.84 24.50
CA ASN A 814 11.24 -36.41 24.52
C ASN A 814 10.28 -37.48 23.97
N LEU A 815 10.81 -38.50 23.28
CA LEU A 815 10.06 -39.59 22.65
C LEU A 815 9.81 -40.79 23.60
N ARG A 816 10.44 -40.79 24.78
CA ARG A 816 10.34 -41.88 25.76
C ARG A 816 8.89 -42.20 26.12
N ASP A 817 8.54 -43.49 26.05
CA ASP A 817 7.35 -44.07 26.67
C ASP A 817 7.52 -44.03 28.19
N TYR A 818 7.01 -42.98 28.83
CA TYR A 818 7.16 -42.77 30.27
C TYR A 818 6.02 -43.37 31.08
N ASP A 819 4.87 -43.69 30.47
CA ASP A 819 3.67 -44.20 31.15
C ASP A 819 3.47 -45.71 31.03
N GLY A 820 4.05 -46.36 30.02
CA GLY A 820 3.97 -47.79 29.76
C GLY A 820 2.55 -48.34 29.55
N THR A 821 1.51 -47.50 29.47
CA THR A 821 0.12 -47.92 29.72
C THR A 821 -0.88 -47.44 28.68
N GLY A 822 -1.84 -48.31 28.34
CA GLY A 822 -2.88 -48.03 27.35
C GLY A 822 -2.46 -48.26 25.88
N PRO A 823 -3.37 -48.05 24.93
CA PRO A 823 -3.13 -48.29 23.50
C PRO A 823 -2.35 -47.17 22.79
N ASN A 824 -2.37 -45.96 23.34
CA ASN A 824 -1.65 -44.78 22.85
C ASN A 824 -0.77 -44.27 23.99
N LYS A 825 0.32 -45.00 24.26
CA LYS A 825 1.24 -44.69 25.36
C LYS A 825 1.88 -43.31 25.21
N LYS A 826 2.23 -42.67 26.34
CA LYS A 826 2.62 -41.26 26.38
C LYS A 826 4.13 -41.03 26.38
N SER A 827 4.52 -40.04 25.59
CA SER A 827 5.78 -39.32 25.68
C SER A 827 5.55 -37.82 25.90
N LEU A 828 6.58 -37.09 26.32
CA LEU A 828 6.46 -35.64 26.51
C LEU A 828 6.11 -34.93 25.20
N LEU A 829 6.63 -35.42 24.07
CA LEU A 829 6.29 -34.90 22.75
C LEU A 829 4.83 -35.19 22.37
N SER A 830 4.31 -36.41 22.63
CA SER A 830 2.94 -36.76 22.28
C SER A 830 1.94 -35.91 23.05
N ASP A 831 2.14 -35.74 24.36
CA ASP A 831 1.26 -34.90 25.19
C ASP A 831 1.23 -33.45 24.71
N LEU A 832 2.40 -32.88 24.38
CA LEU A 832 2.51 -31.50 23.89
C LEU A 832 1.81 -31.32 22.54
N LEU A 833 2.04 -32.23 21.59
CA LEU A 833 1.44 -32.13 20.25
C LEU A 833 -0.06 -32.49 20.25
N ASP A 834 -0.53 -33.37 21.15
CA ASP A 834 -1.96 -33.61 21.37
C ASP A 834 -2.65 -32.37 21.96
N ALA A 835 -2.04 -31.70 22.93
CA ALA A 835 -2.54 -30.44 23.47
C ALA A 835 -2.59 -29.32 22.40
N VAL A 836 -1.53 -29.17 21.58
CA VAL A 836 -1.50 -28.22 20.45
C VAL A 836 -2.63 -28.51 19.47
N THR A 837 -2.76 -29.77 19.02
CA THR A 837 -3.77 -30.11 18.00
C THR A 837 -5.19 -30.06 18.55
N ALA A 838 -5.42 -30.39 19.83
CA ALA A 838 -6.71 -30.21 20.48
C ALA A 838 -7.15 -28.74 20.51
N LYS A 839 -6.26 -27.83 20.93
CA LYS A 839 -6.53 -26.38 20.90
C LYS A 839 -6.74 -25.86 19.47
N TYR A 840 -5.95 -26.34 18.52
CA TYR A 840 -6.11 -25.99 17.11
C TYR A 840 -7.49 -26.42 16.57
N ARG A 841 -7.92 -27.67 16.78
CA ARG A 841 -9.26 -28.16 16.37
C ARG A 841 -10.41 -27.40 17.05
N ALA A 842 -10.20 -26.89 18.26
CA ALA A 842 -11.19 -26.06 18.94
C ALA A 842 -11.36 -24.67 18.27
N MET A 843 -10.38 -24.18 17.51
CA MET A 843 -10.40 -22.84 16.91
C MET A 843 -10.49 -22.81 15.38
N TYR A 844 -9.98 -23.84 14.68
CA TYR A 844 -9.79 -23.86 13.23
C TYR A 844 -10.33 -25.14 12.60
N SER A 845 -10.87 -25.04 11.38
CA SER A 845 -11.39 -26.17 10.59
C SER A 845 -10.44 -26.63 9.46
N LEU A 846 -9.33 -25.93 9.23
CA LEU A 846 -8.40 -26.21 8.13
C LEU A 846 -7.52 -27.45 8.42
N PRO A 847 -7.08 -28.19 7.38
CA PRO A 847 -6.07 -29.24 7.53
C PRO A 847 -4.67 -28.62 7.70
N VAL A 848 -3.84 -29.20 8.57
CA VAL A 848 -2.44 -28.82 8.73
C VAL A 848 -1.58 -29.45 7.62
N ARG A 849 -0.47 -28.80 7.29
CA ARG A 849 0.60 -29.37 6.46
C ARG A 849 1.83 -29.63 7.31
N SER A 850 2.46 -30.77 7.12
CA SER A 850 3.77 -31.06 7.72
C SER A 850 4.81 -31.23 6.61
N PRO A 851 5.39 -30.16 6.05
CA PRO A 851 6.51 -30.27 5.11
C PRO A 851 7.78 -30.80 5.80
N SER A 852 8.61 -31.53 5.05
CA SER A 852 9.99 -31.85 5.40
C SER A 852 10.85 -30.58 5.42
N GLN A 853 12.03 -30.60 6.04
CA GLN A 853 12.97 -29.49 6.00
C GLN A 853 13.27 -29.00 4.57
N SER A 854 13.43 -29.92 3.61
CA SER A 854 13.61 -29.53 2.21
C SER A 854 12.38 -28.83 1.63
N GLY A 855 11.16 -29.28 2.01
CA GLY A 855 9.90 -28.66 1.61
C GLY A 855 9.71 -27.28 2.23
N ILE A 856 10.09 -27.10 3.51
CA ILE A 856 10.14 -25.80 4.18
C ILE A 856 11.10 -24.87 3.42
N GLY A 857 12.29 -25.38 3.06
CA GLY A 857 13.26 -24.63 2.25
C GLY A 857 12.74 -24.24 0.87
N GLN A 858 11.97 -25.10 0.20
CA GLN A 858 11.31 -24.77 -1.08
C GLN A 858 10.23 -23.69 -0.90
N ILE A 859 9.40 -23.80 0.13
CA ILE A 859 8.39 -22.79 0.49
C ILE A 859 9.07 -21.44 0.75
N MET A 860 10.15 -21.42 1.53
CA MET A 860 10.91 -20.22 1.86
C MET A 860 11.60 -19.60 0.64
N ALA A 861 12.24 -20.41 -0.21
CA ALA A 861 12.86 -19.94 -1.45
C ALA A 861 11.83 -19.30 -2.40
N ALA A 862 10.68 -19.94 -2.58
CA ALA A 862 9.57 -19.41 -3.38
C ALA A 862 9.04 -18.10 -2.77
N ARG A 863 8.88 -18.03 -1.44
CA ARG A 863 8.40 -16.84 -0.75
C ARG A 863 9.39 -15.68 -0.82
N MET A 864 10.69 -15.93 -0.71
CA MET A 864 11.74 -14.92 -0.91
C MET A 864 11.74 -14.37 -2.34
N ALA A 865 11.59 -15.23 -3.35
CA ALA A 865 11.50 -14.82 -4.75
C ALA A 865 10.24 -13.98 -5.00
N TYR A 866 9.09 -14.37 -4.45
CA TYR A 866 7.83 -13.63 -4.53
C TYR A 866 7.91 -12.26 -3.83
N ASN A 867 8.42 -12.20 -2.59
CA ASN A 867 8.64 -10.94 -1.88
C ASN A 867 9.57 -9.98 -2.67
N LYS A 868 10.64 -10.51 -3.28
CA LYS A 868 11.55 -9.75 -4.16
C LYS A 868 10.86 -9.28 -5.44
N ALA A 869 9.93 -10.06 -6.00
CA ALA A 869 9.16 -9.63 -7.17
C ALA A 869 8.18 -8.49 -6.81
N ILE A 870 7.51 -8.54 -5.65
CA ILE A 870 6.66 -7.44 -5.15
C ILE A 870 7.47 -6.14 -5.09
N THR A 871 8.63 -6.15 -4.42
CA THR A 871 9.48 -4.95 -4.32
C THR A 871 10.12 -4.55 -5.65
N GLY A 872 10.34 -5.51 -6.55
CA GLY A 872 10.71 -5.31 -7.95
C GLY A 872 9.58 -4.82 -8.86
N GLY A 873 8.38 -4.55 -8.32
CA GLY A 873 7.27 -3.96 -9.07
C GLY A 873 6.32 -4.95 -9.75
N LEU A 874 6.26 -6.21 -9.32
CA LEU A 874 5.24 -7.19 -9.71
C LEU A 874 3.84 -6.55 -9.63
N LYS A 875 3.10 -6.60 -10.74
CA LYS A 875 1.76 -6.03 -10.84
C LYS A 875 0.74 -7.15 -10.92
N GLY A 876 -0.33 -7.02 -10.15
CA GLY A 876 -1.57 -7.75 -10.37
C GLY A 876 -2.73 -6.76 -10.42
N ARG A 877 -3.73 -6.99 -11.27
CA ARG A 877 -4.98 -6.21 -11.28
C ARG A 877 -6.18 -7.06 -11.66
N VAL A 878 -7.35 -6.74 -11.12
CA VAL A 878 -8.64 -7.17 -11.66
C VAL A 878 -9.06 -6.17 -12.73
N VAL A 879 -9.49 -6.66 -13.89
CA VAL A 879 -10.08 -5.88 -14.97
C VAL A 879 -11.57 -6.22 -15.04
N PHE A 880 -12.44 -5.23 -14.91
CA PHE A 880 -13.88 -5.40 -14.82
C PHE A 880 -14.55 -5.27 -16.19
N GLY A 881 -15.33 -6.28 -16.59
CA GLY A 881 -16.12 -6.19 -17.79
C GLY A 881 -16.82 -7.50 -18.20
N ALA A 882 -17.28 -7.54 -19.44
CA ALA A 882 -17.81 -8.77 -20.05
C ALA A 882 -16.64 -9.76 -20.26
N GLY A 883 -16.49 -10.70 -19.34
CA GLY A 883 -15.29 -11.53 -19.20
C GLY A 883 -14.25 -10.86 -18.30
N ALA A 884 -14.60 -10.67 -17.02
CA ALA A 884 -13.69 -10.11 -16.02
C ALA A 884 -12.41 -10.97 -15.91
N SER A 885 -11.27 -10.34 -15.65
CA SER A 885 -9.98 -11.03 -15.66
C SER A 885 -9.04 -10.55 -14.56
N ILE A 886 -8.07 -11.39 -14.22
CA ILE A 886 -6.88 -11.03 -13.47
C ILE A 886 -5.70 -11.00 -14.42
N GLU A 887 -4.99 -9.87 -14.43
CA GLU A 887 -3.76 -9.70 -15.19
C GLU A 887 -2.58 -9.62 -14.22
N LEU A 888 -1.56 -10.44 -14.47
CA LEU A 888 -0.31 -10.44 -13.72
C LEU A 888 0.84 -10.05 -14.65
N THR A 889 1.78 -9.23 -14.17
CA THR A 889 2.97 -8.80 -14.91
C THR A 889 4.18 -8.78 -13.99
N ASN A 890 5.22 -9.52 -14.36
CA ASN A 890 6.53 -9.51 -13.70
C ASN A 890 7.52 -8.65 -14.51
N PRO A 891 7.73 -7.37 -14.15
CA PRO A 891 8.74 -6.53 -14.81
C PRO A 891 10.18 -6.86 -14.38
N GLY A 892 10.36 -7.77 -13.41
CA GLY A 892 11.67 -8.14 -12.89
C GLY A 892 12.51 -8.98 -13.86
N SER A 893 13.82 -9.00 -13.64
CA SER A 893 14.81 -9.76 -14.43
C SER A 893 14.90 -11.25 -14.09
N THR A 894 14.12 -11.73 -13.12
CA THR A 894 14.09 -13.15 -12.70
C THR A 894 12.66 -13.70 -12.78
N PRO A 895 12.47 -14.97 -13.21
CA PRO A 895 11.17 -15.64 -13.10
C PRO A 895 10.67 -15.70 -11.66
N VAL A 896 9.34 -15.75 -11.48
CA VAL A 896 8.70 -15.82 -10.16
C VAL A 896 7.45 -16.70 -10.22
N THR A 897 7.16 -17.41 -9.13
CA THR A 897 5.84 -18.06 -8.94
C THR A 897 4.99 -17.18 -8.04
N VAL A 898 3.82 -16.79 -8.54
CA VAL A 898 2.87 -15.88 -7.87
C VAL A 898 1.69 -16.68 -7.33
N PRO A 899 1.52 -16.80 -5.99
CA PRO A 899 0.31 -17.36 -5.41
C PRO A 899 -0.86 -16.36 -5.55
N VAL A 900 -2.04 -16.86 -5.92
CA VAL A 900 -3.28 -16.08 -6.02
C VAL A 900 -4.41 -16.86 -5.37
N THR A 901 -4.92 -16.30 -4.28
CA THR A 901 -6.11 -16.81 -3.59
C THR A 901 -7.37 -16.32 -4.32
N GLY A 902 -8.43 -17.15 -4.33
CA GLY A 902 -9.73 -16.83 -4.94
C GLY A 902 -9.88 -17.24 -6.41
N VAL A 903 -8.81 -17.77 -7.02
CA VAL A 903 -8.77 -18.17 -8.42
C VAL A 903 -8.56 -19.68 -8.51
N ASN A 904 -9.38 -20.38 -9.31
CA ASN A 904 -9.27 -21.82 -9.53
C ASN A 904 -8.86 -22.14 -10.96
N ILE A 905 -7.55 -22.24 -11.22
CA ILE A 905 -7.00 -22.87 -12.42
C ILE A 905 -6.23 -24.11 -11.97
N GLY A 906 -6.67 -25.29 -12.41
CA GLY A 906 -6.04 -26.57 -12.06
C GLY A 906 -6.59 -27.29 -10.83
N GLY A 907 -7.65 -26.78 -10.18
CA GLY A 907 -8.46 -27.55 -9.21
C GLY A 907 -7.99 -27.53 -7.75
N THR A 908 -6.94 -26.78 -7.40
CA THR A 908 -6.39 -26.82 -6.03
C THR A 908 -7.24 -26.02 -5.03
N LEU A 909 -7.95 -26.74 -4.15
CA LEU A 909 -8.63 -26.19 -2.98
C LEU A 909 -7.81 -26.42 -1.70
N TYR A 910 -7.79 -25.43 -0.81
CA TYR A 910 -7.28 -25.54 0.54
C TYR A 910 -8.34 -25.03 1.51
N GLY A 911 -8.92 -25.94 2.32
CA GLY A 911 -10.04 -25.61 3.21
C GLY A 911 -11.28 -25.07 2.49
N GLY A 912 -11.57 -25.59 1.28
CA GLY A 912 -12.67 -25.12 0.43
C GLY A 912 -12.36 -23.86 -0.39
N GLN A 913 -11.23 -23.19 -0.15
CA GLN A 913 -10.84 -21.99 -0.87
C GLN A 913 -9.88 -22.30 -2.02
N PRO A 914 -10.10 -21.78 -3.24
CA PRO A 914 -9.18 -21.99 -4.35
C PRO A 914 -7.92 -21.14 -4.21
N ILE A 915 -6.76 -21.77 -4.44
CA ILE A 915 -5.45 -21.11 -4.46
C ILE A 915 -4.69 -21.61 -5.69
N SER A 916 -4.43 -20.71 -6.64
CA SER A 916 -3.67 -21.00 -7.86
C SER A 916 -2.26 -20.41 -7.76
N THR A 917 -1.30 -21.01 -8.47
CA THR A 917 0.09 -20.52 -8.57
C THR A 917 0.47 -20.29 -10.02
N PHE A 918 0.90 -19.06 -10.35
CA PHE A 918 1.27 -18.68 -11.71
C PHE A 918 2.78 -18.49 -11.84
N SER A 919 3.42 -19.28 -12.68
CA SER A 919 4.83 -19.07 -13.03
C SER A 919 4.94 -18.01 -14.13
N LEU A 920 5.58 -16.89 -13.81
CA LEU A 920 5.85 -15.78 -14.72
C LEU A 920 7.32 -15.74 -15.08
N ALA A 921 7.63 -15.67 -16.38
CA ALA A 921 8.98 -15.39 -16.85
C ALA A 921 9.45 -13.98 -16.45
N ALA A 922 10.74 -13.70 -16.58
CA ALA A 922 11.27 -12.34 -16.49
C ALA A 922 10.68 -11.47 -17.62
N GLY A 923 10.18 -10.28 -17.30
CA GLY A 923 9.41 -9.43 -18.23
C GLY A 923 8.04 -10.00 -18.67
N GLY A 924 7.64 -11.17 -18.15
CA GLY A 924 6.45 -11.89 -18.59
C GLY A 924 5.14 -11.34 -18.03
N SER A 925 4.04 -11.63 -18.71
CA SER A 925 2.68 -11.37 -18.23
C SER A 925 1.74 -12.54 -18.54
N THR A 926 0.64 -12.64 -17.81
CA THR A 926 -0.46 -13.58 -18.09
C THR A 926 -1.79 -12.95 -17.74
N THR A 927 -2.84 -13.35 -18.47
CA THR A 927 -4.23 -12.96 -18.21
C THR A 927 -5.06 -14.19 -17.93
N VAL A 928 -5.89 -14.11 -16.89
CA VAL A 928 -6.71 -15.20 -16.35
C VAL A 928 -8.15 -14.73 -16.33
N ALA A 929 -9.06 -15.46 -16.97
CA ALA A 929 -10.48 -15.21 -16.78
C ALA A 929 -10.89 -15.51 -15.33
N VAL A 930 -11.65 -14.60 -14.71
CA VAL A 930 -12.29 -14.81 -13.41
C VAL A 930 -13.70 -15.36 -13.68
N PRO A 931 -14.11 -16.48 -13.03
CA PRO A 931 -15.46 -17.04 -13.16
C PRO A 931 -16.59 -16.08 -12.76
#